data_AF-A0A2D0JVA9-F1
#
_entry.id   AF-A0A2D0JVA9-F1
#
_cell.length_a   1.000
_cell.length_b   1.000
_cell.length_c   1.000
_cell.angle_alpha   90.00
_cell.angle_beta   90.00
_cell.angle_gamma   90.00
#
_symmetry.space_group_name_H-M   'P 1'
#
loop_
_entity.id
_entity.type
_entity.pdbx_description
1 polymer ?
#
loop_
_entity_poly.entity_id
_entity_poly.type
_entity_poly.pdbx_seq_one_letter_code
_entity_poly.pdbx_strand_id
1 'polypeptide(L)'
;MEGKNRNSLILIVSRDCYSASRCIAVMGVGKKMSSLVIILATFIISLIIMASFLNFRWKRLDNVRYLPSMVKTARRKLEADEYQSIESYLRNAHLLMKQSSRHQAGYPALPVKSDNVYITSHPITRFSAARDESHHWRYYVDETEIHFPVFLEPFITQQNTIEIIQTSSMPIVIAVNGHSLKDYQQDLSITRAIAKKEHASIQKNGNSSANLLYIRKETLEEYRLRHSTGIQEGILMSMGLSIWFVALFLPIPMFPWLMSVAFLGILGSFWPHFRLPSGRKLSNIHCFSGIPKRWGVFSEFEPEQRKNISLGGIDLIYPAHWEPYVFHDLDQNTDIDMYANCHVTRQGRYLSLHEEEKHYPYQRHRKNLILVVFSVLAMSLLYFYQPVSLSMRLSLAWLYGNNTKVITSFTELQKMPLKPGDVLKVKGVGMCYMPPDRAYGGDISYFAAFDCYGVYWNSETPLPILESKAVEKSAALIKMVNEQLHPFSNNRKINPSLDEAIVKSGMILLDNFAPIVLKTHSLCQNEPECNRLKNALANLGNAKNWNTLLNDAKKGKLDGTKVLLRSASADALEKLVDTTTASFIYREMDKITTLINSPSPGGVLLISAEQRELIEYPMRVGNMYEHTALERWQELEEVLGLLMRTPFETGGIVTELSEDANGTRQITLHREPDTKTLIRYLGSCLLLAILLTTFTINMILVIKKKQKNRRRLQHITQYYDNCFKSSSSPMDWR
;
A
#
# COMPACT_ATOMS: atom_id res chain seq x y z
N MET A 1 -37.00 48.03 26.25
CA MET A 1 -36.37 47.41 27.43
C MET A 1 -37.11 46.11 27.71
N GLU A 2 -36.32 45.05 27.89
CA GLU A 2 -36.59 43.68 28.41
C GLU A 2 -38.03 43.33 28.80
N GLY A 3 -38.60 42.18 28.50
CA GLY A 3 -38.08 40.91 28.02
C GLY A 3 -39.14 39.86 28.37
N LYS A 4 -39.58 39.02 27.42
CA LYS A 4 -40.44 37.87 27.70
C LYS A 4 -40.51 36.96 26.47
N ASN A 5 -40.03 35.73 26.60
CA ASN A 5 -40.91 34.57 26.41
C ASN A 5 -40.17 33.25 26.70
N ARG A 6 -40.72 32.52 27.67
CA ARG A 6 -40.66 31.07 27.82
C ARG A 6 -42.02 30.50 27.41
N ASN A 7 -42.00 29.21 27.03
CA ASN A 7 -43.13 28.31 26.71
C ASN A 7 -43.59 28.45 25.24
N SER A 8 -43.86 27.40 24.47
CA SER A 8 -44.05 25.96 24.72
C SER A 8 -44.29 25.27 23.37
N LEU A 9 -43.93 23.99 23.28
CA LEU A 9 -44.46 22.91 22.40
C LEU A 9 -44.79 23.23 20.93
N ILE A 10 -44.29 22.38 20.02
CA ILE A 10 -45.13 21.42 19.28
C ILE A 10 -44.20 20.42 18.56
N LEU A 11 -44.27 19.17 19.02
CA LEU A 11 -43.82 17.97 18.33
C LEU A 11 -44.83 17.68 17.22
N ILE A 12 -44.48 17.92 15.96
CA ILE A 12 -45.18 17.34 14.82
C ILE A 12 -44.27 16.27 14.22
N VAL A 13 -44.61 15.02 14.54
CA VAL A 13 -44.21 13.86 13.76
C VAL A 13 -44.96 13.96 12.43
N SER A 14 -44.27 14.34 11.36
CA SER A 14 -44.77 14.09 10.00
C SER A 14 -43.95 12.99 9.37
N ARG A 15 -44.61 11.85 9.17
CA ARG A 15 -44.27 10.86 8.16
C ARG A 15 -44.25 11.55 6.78
N ASP A 16 -43.50 10.95 5.87
CA ASP A 16 -43.42 11.22 4.43
C ASP A 16 -42.47 12.34 4.00
N CYS A 17 -41.20 11.96 3.76
CA CYS A 17 -40.39 12.63 2.76
C CYS A 17 -39.44 11.63 2.06
N TYR A 18 -40.00 10.89 1.11
CA TYR A 18 -39.28 10.30 -0.02
C TYR A 18 -38.92 11.44 -0.99
N SER A 19 -37.70 12.00 -0.89
CA SER A 19 -36.97 12.64 -2.01
C SER A 19 -35.74 13.39 -1.48
N ALA A 20 -34.55 12.92 -1.89
CA ALA A 20 -33.25 13.42 -1.45
C ALA A 20 -32.76 14.70 -2.17
N SER A 21 -33.65 15.53 -2.73
CA SER A 21 -33.24 16.62 -3.64
C SER A 21 -33.49 18.05 -3.16
N ARG A 22 -33.98 18.28 -1.93
CA ARG A 22 -34.31 19.66 -1.46
C ARG A 22 -33.69 20.14 -0.14
N CYS A 23 -32.66 19.48 0.39
CA CYS A 23 -31.86 20.03 1.50
C CYS A 23 -30.59 20.80 1.06
N ILE A 24 -30.37 21.01 -0.25
CA ILE A 24 -29.19 21.71 -0.79
C ILE A 24 -29.43 23.23 -0.95
N ALA A 25 -30.64 23.73 -0.69
CA ALA A 25 -31.04 25.09 -1.07
C ALA A 25 -31.15 26.09 0.10
N VAL A 26 -30.25 26.07 1.10
CA VAL A 26 -30.04 27.24 1.99
C VAL A 26 -28.58 27.31 2.45
N MET A 27 -27.64 27.42 1.51
CA MET A 27 -26.31 28.00 1.76
C MET A 27 -25.85 28.64 0.45
N GLY A 28 -26.04 29.95 0.34
CA GLY A 28 -25.50 30.74 -0.76
C GLY A 28 -23.98 30.72 -0.71
N VAL A 29 -23.35 29.81 -1.47
CA VAL A 29 -21.90 29.77 -1.66
C VAL A 29 -21.63 30.01 -3.14
N GLY A 30 -21.26 31.26 -3.43
CA GLY A 30 -20.81 31.66 -4.75
C GLY A 30 -19.42 31.11 -5.10
N LYS A 31 -19.25 30.81 -6.39
CA LYS A 31 -18.00 30.54 -7.14
C LYS A 31 -17.27 29.21 -6.85
N LYS A 32 -17.45 28.29 -7.81
CA LYS A 32 -16.58 27.15 -8.20
C LYS A 32 -15.83 26.46 -7.05
N MET A 33 -16.54 25.70 -6.22
CA MET A 33 -15.91 24.56 -5.56
C MET A 33 -15.43 23.58 -6.65
N SER A 34 -14.12 23.33 -6.70
CA SER A 34 -13.50 22.39 -7.65
C SER A 34 -14.13 21.00 -7.49
N SER A 35 -14.56 20.38 -8.60
CA SER A 35 -15.20 19.06 -8.66
C SER A 35 -14.46 18.00 -7.82
N LEU A 36 -13.14 18.11 -7.69
CA LEU A 36 -12.29 17.23 -6.88
C LEU A 36 -12.60 17.25 -5.37
N VAL A 37 -12.98 18.40 -4.80
CA VAL A 37 -13.33 18.51 -3.36
C VAL A 37 -14.63 17.77 -3.07
N ILE A 38 -15.60 17.90 -3.98
CA ILE A 38 -16.89 17.22 -3.89
C ILE A 38 -16.69 15.70 -4.07
N ILE A 39 -15.82 15.28 -4.99
CA ILE A 39 -15.46 13.86 -5.18
C ILE A 39 -14.75 13.31 -3.93
N LEU A 40 -13.82 14.05 -3.33
CA LEU A 40 -13.12 13.61 -2.12
C LEU A 40 -14.08 13.48 -0.93
N ALA A 41 -14.95 14.48 -0.71
CA ALA A 41 -15.93 14.46 0.36
C ALA A 41 -16.95 13.32 0.17
N THR A 42 -17.45 13.11 -1.05
CA THR A 42 -18.37 12.00 -1.35
C THR A 42 -17.69 10.64 -1.20
N PHE A 43 -16.39 10.52 -1.50
CA PHE A 43 -15.63 9.29 -1.29
C PHE A 43 -15.41 8.97 0.20
N ILE A 44 -15.13 9.99 1.02
CA ILE A 44 -15.02 9.82 2.47
C ILE A 44 -16.37 9.41 3.07
N ILE A 45 -17.46 10.05 2.64
CA ILE A 45 -18.82 9.71 3.08
C ILE A 45 -19.20 8.29 2.63
N SER A 46 -18.86 7.87 1.41
CA SER A 46 -19.15 6.52 0.91
C SER A 46 -18.33 5.45 1.64
N LEU A 47 -17.08 5.73 2.01
CA LEU A 47 -16.27 4.85 2.85
C LEU A 47 -16.88 4.67 4.24
N ILE A 48 -17.40 5.74 4.85
CA ILE A 48 -18.07 5.68 6.16
C ILE A 48 -19.37 4.85 6.06
N ILE A 49 -20.15 5.05 4.99
CA ILE A 49 -21.38 4.29 4.74
C ILE A 49 -21.06 2.81 4.51
N MET A 50 -20.02 2.50 3.72
CA MET A 50 -19.59 1.13 3.46
C MET A 50 -19.08 0.43 4.72
N ALA A 51 -18.29 1.11 5.55
CA ALA A 51 -17.82 0.59 6.83
C ALA A 51 -19.00 0.31 7.81
N SER A 52 -19.98 1.21 7.85
CA SER A 52 -21.21 1.04 8.64
C SER A 52 -22.05 -0.13 8.13
N PHE A 53 -22.22 -0.24 6.80
CA PHE A 53 -22.96 -1.33 6.16
C PHE A 53 -22.32 -2.71 6.38
N LEU A 54 -20.98 -2.80 6.28
CA LEU A 54 -20.25 -4.04 6.56
C LEU A 54 -20.39 -4.46 8.03
N ASN A 55 -20.32 -3.51 8.96
CA ASN A 55 -20.52 -3.78 10.39
C ASN A 55 -21.98 -4.23 10.69
N PHE A 56 -22.96 -3.64 10.01
CA PHE A 56 -24.38 -4.01 10.13
C PHE A 56 -24.67 -5.40 9.54
N ARG A 57 -24.08 -5.72 8.36
CA ARG A 57 -24.21 -7.05 7.72
C ARG A 57 -23.55 -8.15 8.55
N TRP A 58 -22.41 -7.89 9.20
CA TRP A 58 -21.76 -8.87 10.07
C TRP A 58 -22.63 -9.29 11.25
N LYS A 59 -23.42 -8.38 11.83
CA LYS A 59 -24.39 -8.75 12.88
C LYS A 59 -25.54 -9.63 12.37
N ARG A 60 -25.88 -9.57 11.08
CA ARG A 60 -27.04 -10.27 10.51
C ARG A 60 -26.69 -11.67 9.97
N LEU A 61 -25.43 -11.90 9.59
CA LEU A 61 -24.98 -13.16 8.97
C LEU A 61 -24.85 -14.34 9.94
N ASP A 62 -24.74 -14.08 11.25
CA ASP A 62 -24.74 -15.14 12.28
C ASP A 62 -26.13 -15.82 12.45
N ASN A 63 -27.23 -15.20 11.97
CA ASN A 63 -28.59 -15.68 12.25
C ASN A 63 -29.29 -16.45 11.10
N VAL A 64 -28.69 -16.58 9.91
CA VAL A 64 -29.42 -17.01 8.68
C VAL A 64 -28.91 -18.33 8.07
N ARG A 65 -28.50 -19.33 8.86
CA ARG A 65 -28.16 -20.66 8.30
C ARG A 65 -28.91 -21.79 8.99
N TYR A 66 -30.16 -21.99 8.58
CA TYR A 66 -30.88 -23.24 8.76
C TYR A 66 -31.67 -23.55 7.49
N LEU A 67 -31.22 -24.54 6.72
CA LEU A 67 -32.03 -25.44 5.88
C LEU A 67 -31.09 -26.39 5.10
N PRO A 68 -31.03 -27.69 5.43
CA PRO A 68 -30.51 -28.69 4.53
C PRO A 68 -31.62 -29.27 3.64
N SER A 69 -31.30 -29.44 2.37
CA SER A 69 -32.15 -30.05 1.34
C SER A 69 -32.08 -31.58 1.38
N MET A 70 -33.24 -32.24 1.44
CA MET A 70 -33.37 -33.68 1.19
C MET A 70 -33.51 -33.94 -0.33
N VAL A 71 -32.76 -34.90 -0.87
CA VAL A 71 -32.74 -35.29 -2.30
C VAL A 71 -33.70 -36.47 -2.56
N LYS A 72 -34.29 -36.51 -3.77
CA LYS A 72 -35.42 -37.37 -4.22
C LYS A 72 -35.05 -38.84 -4.45
N THR A 73 -35.93 -39.78 -4.06
CA THR A 73 -35.93 -41.22 -4.43
C THR A 73 -37.04 -41.55 -5.45
N ALA A 74 -36.81 -42.50 -6.37
CA ALA A 74 -37.78 -42.97 -7.37
C ALA A 74 -38.74 -44.03 -6.77
N ARG A 75 -40.01 -44.10 -7.24
CA ARG A 75 -41.07 -44.96 -6.67
C ARG A 75 -41.87 -45.66 -7.79
N ARG A 76 -42.18 -46.96 -7.65
CA ARG A 76 -43.12 -47.74 -8.50
C ARG A 76 -44.24 -48.38 -7.67
N LYS A 77 -45.34 -48.83 -8.29
CA LYS A 77 -46.41 -49.58 -7.60
C LYS A 77 -46.12 -51.09 -7.59
N LEU A 78 -46.57 -51.76 -6.53
CA LEU A 78 -46.47 -53.21 -6.32
C LEU A 78 -47.46 -53.97 -7.19
N GLU A 79 -47.02 -55.05 -7.83
CA GLU A 79 -47.88 -55.92 -8.65
C GLU A 79 -48.57 -57.00 -7.79
N ALA A 80 -49.76 -57.47 -8.21
CA ALA A 80 -50.56 -58.43 -7.44
C ALA A 80 -49.84 -59.79 -7.24
N ASP A 81 -49.09 -60.23 -8.25
CA ASP A 81 -48.27 -61.45 -8.22
C ASP A 81 -47.10 -61.34 -7.21
N GLU A 82 -46.48 -60.16 -7.13
CA GLU A 82 -45.39 -59.88 -6.20
C GLU A 82 -45.91 -59.89 -4.76
N TYR A 83 -47.12 -59.35 -4.53
CA TYR A 83 -47.77 -59.39 -3.23
C TYR A 83 -48.01 -60.82 -2.73
N GLN A 84 -48.52 -61.71 -3.60
CA GLN A 84 -48.71 -63.13 -3.25
C GLN A 84 -47.39 -63.85 -2.95
N SER A 85 -46.31 -63.50 -3.66
CA SER A 85 -44.97 -64.07 -3.46
C SER A 85 -44.38 -63.64 -2.11
N ILE A 86 -44.56 -62.36 -1.74
CA ILE A 86 -44.13 -61.82 -0.43
C ILE A 86 -44.93 -62.48 0.70
N GLU A 87 -46.25 -62.61 0.55
CA GLU A 87 -47.10 -63.24 1.55
C GLU A 87 -46.71 -64.71 1.79
N SER A 88 -46.44 -65.46 0.72
CA SER A 88 -45.96 -66.84 0.79
C SER A 88 -44.59 -66.95 1.48
N TYR A 89 -43.64 -66.08 1.12
CA TYR A 89 -42.30 -66.04 1.73
C TYR A 89 -42.37 -65.73 3.23
N LEU A 90 -43.14 -64.72 3.64
CA LEU A 90 -43.29 -64.34 5.04
C LEU A 90 -43.97 -65.44 5.88
N ARG A 91 -44.96 -66.13 5.32
CA ARG A 91 -45.63 -67.26 5.98
C ARG A 91 -44.66 -68.44 6.20
N ASN A 92 -43.82 -68.75 5.22
CA ASN A 92 -42.83 -69.83 5.32
C ASN A 92 -41.64 -69.47 6.23
N ALA A 93 -41.15 -68.23 6.17
CA ALA A 93 -40.09 -67.74 7.05
C ALA A 93 -40.52 -67.76 8.53
N HIS A 94 -41.79 -67.42 8.81
CA HIS A 94 -42.34 -67.49 10.16
C HIS A 94 -42.44 -68.93 10.70
N LEU A 95 -42.67 -69.93 9.83
CA LEU A 95 -42.67 -71.36 10.23
C LEU A 95 -41.27 -71.86 10.63
N LEU A 96 -40.23 -71.45 9.92
CA LEU A 96 -38.83 -71.78 10.24
C LEU A 96 -38.38 -71.25 11.61
N MET A 97 -38.94 -70.15 12.08
CA MET A 97 -38.56 -69.52 13.35
C MET A 97 -39.34 -69.99 14.57
N LYS A 98 -40.51 -70.63 14.39
CA LYS A 98 -41.31 -71.13 15.53
C LYS A 98 -40.58 -72.25 16.31
N GLN A 99 -39.50 -72.82 15.74
CA GLN A 99 -38.63 -73.80 16.40
C GLN A 99 -37.63 -73.18 17.40
N SER A 100 -37.32 -71.88 17.34
CA SER A 100 -36.41 -71.21 18.28
C SER A 100 -37.19 -70.25 19.19
N SER A 101 -37.71 -70.76 20.31
CA SER A 101 -38.49 -69.97 21.25
C SER A 101 -37.59 -69.06 22.12
N ARG A 102 -37.34 -67.82 21.67
CA ARG A 102 -37.11 -66.63 22.53
C ARG A 102 -36.94 -65.36 21.67
N HIS A 103 -37.89 -64.43 21.85
CA HIS A 103 -37.88 -63.01 21.46
C HIS A 103 -38.11 -62.64 19.97
N GLN A 104 -39.36 -62.21 19.69
CA GLN A 104 -39.89 -61.74 18.39
C GLN A 104 -39.82 -60.20 18.25
N ALA A 105 -38.63 -59.64 18.06
CA ALA A 105 -38.50 -58.23 17.67
C ALA A 105 -37.39 -58.10 16.63
N GLY A 106 -37.74 -58.33 15.36
CA GLY A 106 -36.76 -58.30 14.27
C GLY A 106 -37.17 -58.94 12.95
N TYR A 107 -38.47 -59.15 12.68
CA TYR A 107 -38.92 -59.75 11.41
C TYR A 107 -40.07 -58.97 10.78
N PRO A 108 -40.15 -58.89 9.44
CA PRO A 108 -41.24 -58.24 8.73
C PRO A 108 -42.56 -58.98 8.98
N ALA A 109 -43.59 -58.24 9.40
CA ALA A 109 -44.92 -58.77 9.69
C ALA A 109 -45.98 -58.14 8.77
N LEU A 110 -46.93 -58.96 8.31
CA LEU A 110 -48.11 -58.50 7.56
C LEU A 110 -49.02 -57.66 8.49
N PRO A 111 -49.65 -56.57 8.03
CA PRO A 111 -49.80 -56.15 6.63
C PRO A 111 -48.66 -55.27 6.08
N VAL A 112 -48.53 -55.21 4.75
CA VAL A 112 -47.66 -54.25 4.04
C VAL A 112 -48.24 -52.85 4.20
N LYS A 113 -47.43 -51.85 4.60
CA LYS A 113 -47.91 -50.50 4.94
C LYS A 113 -48.23 -49.64 3.71
N SER A 114 -47.63 -49.93 2.57
CA SER A 114 -47.83 -49.18 1.32
C SER A 114 -47.56 -50.03 0.08
N ASP A 115 -48.40 -49.92 -0.94
CA ASP A 115 -48.21 -50.55 -2.26
C ASP A 115 -47.12 -49.87 -3.11
N ASN A 116 -46.30 -49.01 -2.50
CA ASN A 116 -45.23 -48.30 -3.18
C ASN A 116 -43.91 -49.03 -2.93
N VAL A 117 -43.27 -49.44 -4.02
CA VAL A 117 -41.91 -50.00 -4.06
C VAL A 117 -40.94 -48.83 -4.25
N TYR A 118 -39.95 -48.75 -3.37
CA TYR A 118 -38.89 -47.76 -3.43
C TYR A 118 -37.67 -48.35 -4.12
N ILE A 119 -37.20 -47.70 -5.18
CA ILE A 119 -36.01 -48.13 -5.93
C ILE A 119 -34.86 -47.22 -5.52
N THR A 120 -33.80 -47.82 -4.98
CA THR A 120 -32.59 -47.07 -4.60
C THR A 120 -31.34 -47.81 -5.05
N SER A 121 -30.24 -47.08 -5.25
CA SER A 121 -28.94 -47.67 -5.60
C SER A 121 -27.97 -47.39 -4.47
N HIS A 122 -27.73 -48.40 -3.63
CA HIS A 122 -26.90 -48.28 -2.43
C HIS A 122 -26.10 -49.56 -2.19
N PRO A 123 -24.93 -49.48 -1.53
CA PRO A 123 -24.21 -50.66 -1.08
C PRO A 123 -24.97 -51.32 0.09
N ILE A 124 -25.04 -52.66 0.08
CA ILE A 124 -25.64 -53.43 1.18
C ILE A 124 -24.53 -53.84 2.12
N THR A 125 -24.68 -53.52 3.41
CA THR A 125 -23.72 -53.90 4.46
C THR A 125 -24.29 -55.04 5.30
N ARG A 126 -23.47 -56.04 5.61
CA ARG A 126 -23.84 -57.19 6.45
C ARG A 126 -23.09 -57.18 7.77
N PHE A 127 -23.81 -57.43 8.87
CA PHE A 127 -23.23 -57.57 10.20
C PHE A 127 -23.67 -58.91 10.81
N SER A 128 -22.73 -59.69 11.34
CA SER A 128 -23.04 -60.86 12.15
C SER A 128 -23.28 -60.43 13.60
N ALA A 129 -24.47 -60.66 14.12
CA ALA A 129 -24.70 -60.49 15.56
C ALA A 129 -24.16 -61.72 16.29
N ALA A 130 -23.00 -61.59 16.96
CA ALA A 130 -22.42 -62.66 17.76
C ALA A 130 -23.14 -62.78 19.13
N ARG A 131 -24.30 -63.43 19.14
CA ARG A 131 -24.90 -64.03 20.35
C ARG A 131 -25.62 -65.32 19.96
N ASP A 132 -25.24 -66.39 20.66
CA ASP A 132 -25.73 -67.77 20.56
C ASP A 132 -25.50 -68.48 19.21
N GLU A 133 -25.35 -69.81 19.26
CA GLU A 133 -24.73 -70.70 18.27
C GLU A 133 -25.46 -70.84 16.91
N SER A 134 -26.21 -69.83 16.48
CA SER A 134 -26.76 -69.71 15.13
C SER A 134 -26.42 -68.35 14.52
N HIS A 135 -25.56 -68.32 13.50
CA HIS A 135 -25.18 -67.10 12.78
C HIS A 135 -26.38 -66.51 12.03
N HIS A 136 -26.99 -65.45 12.57
CA HIS A 136 -27.98 -64.63 11.83
C HIS A 136 -27.31 -63.34 11.33
N TRP A 137 -27.32 -63.14 10.02
CA TRP A 137 -26.81 -61.91 9.38
C TRP A 137 -27.89 -60.83 9.41
N ARG A 138 -27.51 -59.63 9.82
CA ARG A 138 -28.35 -58.42 9.73
C ARG A 138 -27.86 -57.57 8.57
N TYR A 139 -28.78 -57.11 7.74
CA TYR A 139 -28.49 -56.36 6.54
C TYR A 139 -28.92 -54.91 6.69
N TYR A 140 -28.09 -53.99 6.20
CA TYR A 140 -28.35 -52.56 6.26
C TYR A 140 -28.15 -51.94 4.89
N VAL A 141 -29.08 -51.06 4.56
CA VAL A 141 -28.99 -50.12 3.45
C VAL A 141 -28.85 -48.75 4.08
N ASP A 142 -27.68 -48.14 3.89
CA ASP A 142 -27.21 -46.98 4.64
C ASP A 142 -27.30 -47.18 6.16
N GLU A 143 -28.29 -46.56 6.82
CA GLU A 143 -28.50 -46.58 8.27
C GLU A 143 -29.74 -47.41 8.67
N THR A 144 -30.49 -47.97 7.72
CA THR A 144 -31.76 -48.67 7.99
C THR A 144 -31.58 -50.19 7.98
N GLU A 145 -31.98 -50.86 9.06
CA GLU A 145 -32.04 -52.31 9.13
C GLU A 145 -33.15 -52.82 8.20
N ILE A 146 -32.78 -53.71 7.28
CA ILE A 146 -33.68 -54.28 6.28
C ILE A 146 -33.73 -55.80 6.44
N HIS A 147 -34.90 -56.39 6.18
CA HIS A 147 -35.01 -57.83 6.02
C HIS A 147 -34.56 -58.23 4.63
N PHE A 148 -33.52 -59.05 4.58
CA PHE A 148 -32.93 -59.50 3.33
C PHE A 148 -33.10 -61.01 3.18
N PRO A 149 -33.76 -61.49 2.10
CA PRO A 149 -33.90 -62.92 1.87
C PRO A 149 -32.57 -63.62 1.55
N VAL A 150 -32.32 -64.77 2.19
CA VAL A 150 -31.03 -65.48 2.13
C VAL A 150 -30.66 -65.92 0.70
N PHE A 151 -31.63 -66.30 -0.13
CA PHE A 151 -31.37 -66.67 -1.54
C PHE A 151 -30.96 -65.50 -2.42
N LEU A 152 -31.21 -64.25 -2.00
CA LEU A 152 -30.73 -63.07 -2.72
C LEU A 152 -29.29 -62.68 -2.32
N GLU A 153 -28.71 -63.32 -1.29
CA GLU A 153 -27.37 -62.98 -0.76
C GLU A 153 -26.24 -63.16 -1.79
N PRO A 154 -26.25 -64.19 -2.65
CA PRO A 154 -25.21 -64.34 -3.68
C PRO A 154 -25.19 -63.22 -4.73
N PHE A 155 -26.28 -62.48 -4.91
CA PHE A 155 -26.40 -61.44 -5.94
C PHE A 155 -25.99 -60.04 -5.46
N ILE A 156 -25.41 -59.93 -4.26
CA ILE A 156 -24.90 -58.68 -3.71
C ILE A 156 -23.58 -58.31 -4.41
N THR A 157 -23.55 -57.14 -5.03
CA THR A 157 -22.37 -56.52 -5.64
C THR A 157 -21.98 -55.23 -4.89
N GLN A 158 -20.94 -54.51 -5.37
CA GLN A 158 -20.47 -53.26 -4.74
C GLN A 158 -21.47 -52.09 -4.88
N GLN A 159 -22.31 -52.09 -5.91
CA GLN A 159 -23.41 -51.14 -6.09
C GLN A 159 -24.67 -51.90 -6.48
N ASN A 160 -25.66 -51.90 -5.59
CA ASN A 160 -26.86 -52.70 -5.79
C ASN A 160 -28.06 -51.83 -6.11
N THR A 161 -28.78 -52.14 -7.19
CA THR A 161 -30.13 -51.64 -7.40
C THR A 161 -31.09 -52.49 -6.57
N ILE A 162 -31.66 -51.88 -5.55
CA ILE A 162 -32.52 -52.56 -4.59
C ILE A 162 -33.94 -52.01 -4.64
N GLU A 163 -34.89 -52.93 -4.61
CA GLU A 163 -36.31 -52.64 -4.55
C GLU A 163 -36.84 -53.01 -3.17
N ILE A 164 -37.33 -52.02 -2.44
CA ILE A 164 -37.70 -52.14 -1.03
C ILE A 164 -39.18 -51.81 -0.85
N ILE A 165 -39.85 -52.61 -0.01
CA ILE A 165 -41.22 -52.39 0.42
C ILE A 165 -41.27 -52.22 1.94
N GLN A 166 -42.06 -51.26 2.39
CA GLN A 166 -42.22 -50.99 3.81
C GLN A 166 -43.31 -51.89 4.43
N THR A 167 -42.95 -52.77 5.37
CA THR A 167 -43.91 -53.56 6.17
C THR A 167 -44.21 -52.87 7.50
N SER A 168 -45.14 -53.45 8.29
CA SER A 168 -45.53 -52.89 9.59
C SER A 168 -44.36 -52.74 10.57
N SER A 169 -43.41 -53.68 10.58
CA SER A 169 -42.28 -53.77 11.52
C SER A 169 -40.92 -53.39 10.93
N MET A 170 -40.60 -53.79 9.69
CA MET A 170 -39.33 -53.44 9.03
C MET A 170 -39.41 -53.55 7.50
N PRO A 171 -38.62 -52.77 6.74
CA PRO A 171 -38.59 -52.88 5.28
C PRO A 171 -38.06 -54.24 4.81
N ILE A 172 -38.68 -54.79 3.76
CA ILE A 172 -38.25 -56.03 3.09
C ILE A 172 -37.73 -55.72 1.69
N VAL A 173 -36.63 -56.37 1.31
CA VAL A 173 -36.11 -56.34 -0.06
C VAL A 173 -36.81 -57.36 -0.92
N ILE A 174 -37.38 -56.92 -2.04
CA ILE A 174 -38.11 -57.77 -2.99
C ILE A 174 -37.30 -58.13 -4.23
N ALA A 175 -36.38 -57.26 -4.65
CA ALA A 175 -35.50 -57.51 -5.78
C ALA A 175 -34.15 -56.82 -5.60
N VAL A 176 -33.10 -57.45 -6.12
CA VAL A 176 -31.72 -56.96 -6.09
C VAL A 176 -31.08 -57.23 -7.43
N ASN A 177 -30.52 -56.20 -8.08
CA ASN A 177 -29.76 -56.32 -9.32
C ASN A 177 -30.48 -57.11 -10.43
N GLY A 178 -31.82 -57.01 -10.50
CA GLY A 178 -32.65 -57.70 -11.49
C GLY A 178 -33.12 -59.10 -11.10
N HIS A 179 -32.73 -59.62 -9.92
CA HIS A 179 -33.22 -60.89 -9.38
C HIS A 179 -34.39 -60.63 -8.41
N SER A 180 -35.55 -61.24 -8.65
CA SER A 180 -36.76 -61.03 -7.85
C SER A 180 -37.03 -62.20 -6.90
N LEU A 181 -37.69 -61.89 -5.79
CA LEU A 181 -38.24 -62.86 -4.85
C LEU A 181 -39.13 -63.92 -5.53
N LYS A 182 -39.83 -63.56 -6.60
CA LYS A 182 -40.73 -64.45 -7.36
C LYS A 182 -39.98 -65.63 -8.00
N ASP A 183 -38.70 -65.46 -8.32
CA ASP A 183 -37.96 -66.43 -9.14
C ASP A 183 -37.48 -67.66 -8.34
N TYR A 184 -37.43 -67.57 -7.00
CA TYR A 184 -36.77 -68.56 -6.13
C TYR A 184 -37.71 -69.26 -5.12
N GLN A 185 -39.01 -69.27 -5.39
CA GLN A 185 -40.02 -69.78 -4.45
C GLN A 185 -39.95 -71.31 -4.21
N GLN A 186 -39.25 -72.08 -5.06
CA GLN A 186 -39.12 -73.55 -4.97
C GLN A 186 -37.91 -74.06 -4.15
N ASP A 187 -36.88 -73.25 -3.87
CA ASP A 187 -35.59 -73.71 -3.28
C ASP A 187 -35.51 -73.63 -1.73
N LEU A 188 -36.61 -73.30 -1.05
CA LEU A 188 -36.68 -73.08 0.40
C LEU A 188 -36.36 -74.31 1.28
N SER A 189 -36.14 -75.49 0.71
CA SER A 189 -35.98 -76.76 1.42
C SER A 189 -34.53 -77.26 1.62
N ILE A 190 -33.49 -76.62 1.03
CA ILE A 190 -32.14 -77.22 0.92
C ILE A 190 -31.01 -76.40 1.59
N THR A 191 -31.15 -75.88 2.82
CA THR A 191 -29.97 -75.37 3.55
C THR A 191 -30.03 -75.62 5.06
N ARG A 192 -29.89 -76.89 5.44
CA ARG A 192 -29.53 -77.33 6.80
C ARG A 192 -28.14 -77.97 6.75
N ALA A 193 -27.09 -77.15 6.83
CA ALA A 193 -25.75 -77.52 7.30
C ALA A 193 -24.79 -76.34 7.08
N ILE A 194 -24.00 -76.04 8.11
CA ILE A 194 -22.66 -75.41 8.16
C ILE A 194 -22.61 -74.40 9.32
N ALA A 195 -22.38 -74.96 10.51
CA ALA A 195 -21.82 -74.28 11.66
C ALA A 195 -20.66 -75.14 12.16
N LYS A 196 -19.42 -74.67 11.95
CA LYS A 196 -18.22 -74.92 12.78
C LYS A 196 -16.96 -74.48 12.03
N LYS A 197 -16.25 -73.48 12.59
CA LYS A 197 -14.81 -73.57 12.82
C LYS A 197 -14.34 -72.52 13.82
N GLU A 198 -13.48 -73.00 14.72
CA GLU A 198 -12.88 -72.34 15.87
C GLU A 198 -11.85 -71.27 15.47
N HIS A 199 -11.71 -70.22 16.29
CA HIS A 199 -10.45 -69.51 16.43
C HIS A 199 -10.18 -69.11 17.89
N ALA A 200 -8.90 -69.18 18.24
CA ALA A 200 -8.29 -69.16 19.54
C ALA A 200 -8.61 -67.93 20.42
N SER A 201 -8.64 -68.17 21.73
CA SER A 201 -8.83 -67.18 22.78
C SER A 201 -7.56 -66.38 23.05
N ILE A 202 -7.55 -65.12 22.63
CA ILE A 202 -6.75 -64.08 23.30
C ILE A 202 -7.51 -63.72 24.57
N GLN A 203 -6.81 -63.72 25.71
CA GLN A 203 -7.34 -63.29 27.00
C GLN A 203 -7.76 -61.81 26.89
N LYS A 204 -9.04 -61.57 26.59
CA LYS A 204 -9.68 -60.24 26.63
C LYS A 204 -9.73 -59.78 28.07
N ASN A 205 -8.79 -58.91 28.46
CA ASN A 205 -8.95 -58.10 29.66
C ASN A 205 -10.25 -57.28 29.54
N GLY A 206 -11.02 -57.27 30.63
CA GLY A 206 -12.44 -56.91 30.65
C GLY A 206 -12.79 -55.55 30.05
N ASN A 207 -13.78 -55.58 29.15
CA ASN A 207 -14.75 -54.52 28.85
C ASN A 207 -14.23 -53.13 28.45
N SER A 208 -13.09 -53.01 27.77
CA SER A 208 -12.67 -51.74 27.15
C SER A 208 -12.75 -51.79 25.61
N SER A 209 -13.87 -52.23 25.05
CA SER A 209 -14.12 -52.12 23.61
C SER A 209 -14.59 -50.70 23.28
N ALA A 210 -13.78 -49.96 22.53
CA ALA A 210 -14.20 -48.71 21.91
C ALA A 210 -14.92 -49.05 20.59
N ASN A 211 -16.19 -48.71 20.49
CA ASN A 211 -16.98 -48.92 19.27
C ASN A 211 -17.00 -47.61 18.49
N LEU A 212 -16.52 -47.63 17.24
CA LEU A 212 -16.70 -46.51 16.33
C LEU A 212 -18.18 -46.42 15.95
N LEU A 213 -18.83 -45.29 16.24
CA LEU A 213 -20.22 -45.03 15.89
C LEU A 213 -20.33 -44.58 14.43
N TYR A 214 -19.68 -43.46 14.11
CA TYR A 214 -19.69 -42.86 12.78
C TYR A 214 -18.54 -41.86 12.62
N ILE A 215 -18.32 -41.38 11.40
CA ILE A 215 -17.35 -40.34 11.09
C ILE A 215 -18.12 -39.11 10.61
N ARG A 216 -18.00 -37.98 11.34
CA ARG A 216 -18.59 -36.70 10.94
C ARG A 216 -17.55 -35.73 10.42
N LYS A 217 -17.99 -34.74 9.65
CA LYS A 217 -17.17 -33.58 9.32
C LYS A 217 -17.17 -32.59 10.48
N GLU A 218 -16.04 -31.92 10.65
CA GLU A 218 -15.86 -30.81 11.58
C GLU A 218 -16.93 -29.73 11.39
N THR A 219 -17.50 -29.26 12.50
CA THR A 219 -18.47 -28.14 12.47
C THR A 219 -17.77 -26.82 12.17
N LEU A 220 -18.53 -25.80 11.77
CA LEU A 220 -17.95 -24.51 11.42
C LEU A 220 -17.34 -23.80 12.64
N GLU A 221 -17.89 -24.05 13.83
CA GLU A 221 -17.45 -23.59 15.14
C GLU A 221 -16.11 -24.23 15.53
N GLU A 222 -16.00 -25.56 15.44
CA GLU A 222 -14.76 -26.31 15.68
C GLU A 222 -13.66 -25.87 14.70
N TYR A 223 -14.00 -25.71 13.42
CA TYR A 223 -13.09 -25.21 12.39
C TYR A 223 -12.56 -23.80 12.71
N ARG A 224 -13.42 -22.90 13.23
CA ARG A 224 -13.00 -21.55 13.65
C ARG A 224 -12.00 -21.61 14.79
N LEU A 225 -12.16 -22.50 15.77
CA LEU A 225 -11.21 -22.67 16.88
C LEU A 225 -9.84 -23.14 16.39
N ARG A 226 -9.82 -24.12 15.47
CA ARG A 226 -8.58 -24.70 14.95
C ARG A 226 -7.83 -23.80 13.97
N HIS A 227 -8.52 -23.19 13.00
CA HIS A 227 -7.84 -22.53 11.88
C HIS A 227 -7.70 -21.02 12.09
N SER A 228 -6.49 -20.46 12.13
CA SER A 228 -6.25 -19.02 12.33
C SER A 228 -6.80 -18.15 11.20
N THR A 229 -7.95 -17.53 11.41
CA THR A 229 -8.57 -16.62 10.44
C THR A 229 -7.91 -15.23 10.48
N GLY A 230 -7.58 -14.69 9.30
CA GLY A 230 -7.33 -13.26 9.12
C GLY A 230 -5.87 -12.78 8.99
N ILE A 231 -4.84 -13.62 9.17
CA ILE A 231 -3.43 -13.18 8.98
C ILE A 231 -3.17 -12.83 7.52
N GLN A 232 -3.54 -13.72 6.59
CA GLN A 232 -3.37 -13.50 5.15
C GLN A 232 -4.13 -12.26 4.65
N GLU A 233 -5.33 -12.02 5.19
CA GLU A 233 -6.13 -10.82 4.87
C GLU A 233 -5.44 -9.53 5.34
N GLY A 234 -4.86 -9.53 6.55
CA GLY A 234 -4.11 -8.39 7.07
C GLY A 234 -2.88 -8.09 6.22
N ILE A 235 -2.16 -9.13 5.79
CA ILE A 235 -1.00 -9.00 4.88
C ILE A 235 -1.44 -8.43 3.53
N LEU A 236 -2.50 -8.95 2.93
CA LEU A 236 -2.99 -8.48 1.62
C LEU A 236 -3.44 -7.00 1.67
N MET A 237 -4.13 -6.60 2.74
CA MET A 237 -4.51 -5.21 2.96
C MET A 237 -3.29 -4.30 3.15
N SER A 238 -2.29 -4.75 3.92
CA SER A 238 -1.04 -4.00 4.09
C SER A 238 -0.26 -3.87 2.78
N MET A 239 -0.23 -4.91 1.94
CA MET A 239 0.41 -4.87 0.64
C MET A 239 -0.26 -3.85 -0.30
N GLY A 240 -1.59 -3.81 -0.32
CA GLY A 240 -2.34 -2.80 -1.09
C GLY A 240 -2.03 -1.37 -0.65
N LEU A 241 -1.97 -1.12 0.66
CA LEU A 241 -1.61 0.19 1.23
C LEU A 241 -0.15 0.57 0.95
N SER A 242 0.77 -0.39 0.98
CA SER A 242 2.17 -0.17 0.59
C SER A 242 2.31 0.18 -0.89
N ILE A 243 1.56 -0.48 -1.78
CA ILE A 243 1.57 -0.17 -3.22
C ILE A 243 1.04 1.24 -3.46
N TRP A 244 0.00 1.67 -2.74
CA TRP A 244 -0.45 3.06 -2.77
C TRP A 244 0.66 4.02 -2.33
N PHE A 245 1.30 3.76 -1.19
CA PHE A 245 2.41 4.57 -0.70
C PHE A 245 3.50 4.72 -1.78
N VAL A 246 3.94 3.61 -2.37
CA VAL A 246 4.96 3.60 -3.44
C VAL A 246 4.49 4.37 -4.68
N ALA A 247 3.21 4.32 -5.03
CA ALA A 247 2.65 5.05 -6.16
C ALA A 247 2.82 6.58 -6.03
N LEU A 248 2.85 7.12 -4.80
CA LEU A 248 3.01 8.56 -4.57
C LEU A 248 4.40 9.08 -5.01
N PHE A 249 5.42 8.21 -5.05
CA PHE A 249 6.80 8.58 -5.36
C PHE A 249 7.23 8.20 -6.79
N LEU A 250 6.48 7.32 -7.47
CA LEU A 250 6.83 6.84 -8.81
C LEU A 250 6.39 7.79 -9.94
N PRO A 251 7.02 7.71 -11.13
CA PRO A 251 6.71 8.57 -12.28
C PRO A 251 5.22 8.59 -12.64
N ILE A 252 4.73 9.76 -13.09
CA ILE A 252 3.32 10.04 -13.42
C ILE A 252 2.63 8.95 -14.27
N PRO A 253 3.23 8.38 -15.35
CA PRO A 253 2.52 7.39 -16.17
C PRO A 253 2.21 6.07 -15.42
N MET A 254 2.97 5.74 -14.36
CA MET A 254 2.75 4.51 -13.59
C MET A 254 1.68 4.66 -12.51
N PHE A 255 1.35 5.90 -12.12
CA PHE A 255 0.41 6.22 -11.05
C PHE A 255 -0.96 5.53 -11.17
N PRO A 256 -1.71 5.63 -12.31
CA PRO A 256 -3.06 5.05 -12.40
C PRO A 256 -3.05 3.51 -12.32
N TRP A 257 -2.02 2.87 -12.86
CA TRP A 257 -1.85 1.41 -12.80
C TRP A 257 -1.62 0.94 -11.37
N LEU A 258 -0.71 1.60 -10.65
CA LEU A 258 -0.40 1.26 -9.26
C LEU A 258 -1.59 1.53 -8.33
N MET A 259 -2.32 2.63 -8.54
CA MET A 259 -3.54 2.92 -7.79
C MET A 259 -4.62 1.86 -8.04
N SER A 260 -4.74 1.36 -9.26
CA SER A 260 -5.67 0.27 -9.59
C SER A 260 -5.28 -1.04 -8.89
N VAL A 261 -3.99 -1.39 -8.89
CA VAL A 261 -3.47 -2.57 -8.18
C VAL A 261 -3.66 -2.45 -6.67
N ALA A 262 -3.39 -1.27 -6.10
CA ALA A 262 -3.62 -0.99 -4.69
C ALA A 262 -5.10 -1.20 -4.30
N PHE A 263 -6.02 -0.66 -5.10
CA PHE A 263 -7.45 -0.81 -4.88
C PHE A 263 -7.93 -2.26 -4.99
N LEU A 264 -7.44 -3.01 -5.98
CA LEU A 264 -7.72 -4.44 -6.12
C LEU A 264 -7.19 -5.26 -4.93
N GLY A 265 -6.00 -4.93 -4.43
CA GLY A 265 -5.44 -5.57 -3.23
C GLY A 265 -6.31 -5.31 -1.99
N ILE A 266 -6.76 -4.07 -1.81
CA ILE A 266 -7.67 -3.70 -0.72
C ILE A 266 -9.01 -4.44 -0.85
N LEU A 267 -9.64 -4.46 -2.04
CA LEU A 267 -10.88 -5.20 -2.29
C LEU A 267 -10.72 -6.72 -2.07
N GLY A 268 -9.62 -7.29 -2.56
CA GLY A 268 -9.28 -8.70 -2.39
C GLY A 268 -9.17 -9.10 -0.92
N SER A 269 -8.74 -8.19 -0.05
CA SER A 269 -8.66 -8.44 1.40
C SER A 269 -10.02 -8.64 2.08
N PHE A 270 -11.11 -8.13 1.48
CA PHE A 270 -12.46 -8.30 1.98
C PHE A 270 -13.12 -9.60 1.50
N TRP A 271 -12.68 -10.15 0.36
CA TRP A 271 -13.26 -11.34 -0.27
C TRP A 271 -13.45 -12.55 0.65
N PRO A 272 -12.51 -12.91 1.55
CA PRO A 272 -12.65 -14.09 2.40
C PRO A 272 -13.80 -14.01 3.40
N HIS A 273 -14.29 -12.81 3.74
CA HIS A 273 -15.42 -12.65 4.65
C HIS A 273 -16.76 -13.09 4.03
N PHE A 274 -16.82 -13.18 2.70
CA PHE A 274 -18.03 -13.57 1.97
C PHE A 274 -18.03 -15.06 1.58
N ARG A 275 -16.93 -15.79 1.80
CA ARG A 275 -16.79 -17.19 1.36
C ARG A 275 -16.82 -18.16 2.54
N LEU A 276 -17.68 -19.17 2.47
CA LEU A 276 -17.64 -20.30 3.40
C LEU A 276 -16.39 -21.18 3.15
N PRO A 277 -15.86 -21.85 4.19
CA PRO A 277 -14.80 -22.84 4.00
C PRO A 277 -15.31 -23.97 3.09
N SER A 278 -14.45 -24.43 2.17
CA SER A 278 -14.80 -25.59 1.34
C SER A 278 -14.74 -26.87 2.18
N GLY A 279 -15.57 -27.87 1.84
CA GLY A 279 -15.61 -29.14 2.57
C GLY A 279 -14.28 -29.91 2.59
N ARG A 280 -13.35 -29.61 1.66
CA ARG A 280 -11.97 -30.15 1.65
C ARG A 280 -11.11 -29.63 2.81
N LYS A 281 -11.41 -28.45 3.35
CA LYS A 281 -10.68 -27.85 4.48
C LYS A 281 -11.18 -28.34 5.85
N LEU A 282 -12.38 -28.94 5.89
CA LEU A 282 -12.97 -29.49 7.12
C LEU A 282 -12.38 -30.87 7.39
N SER A 283 -11.87 -31.07 8.60
CA SER A 283 -11.30 -32.36 9.00
C SER A 283 -12.37 -33.38 9.35
N ASN A 284 -12.00 -34.66 9.31
CA ASN A 284 -12.84 -35.74 9.80
C ASN A 284 -12.71 -35.81 11.34
N ILE A 285 -13.84 -35.99 12.00
CA ILE A 285 -13.96 -36.25 13.43
C ILE A 285 -14.54 -37.66 13.58
N HIS A 286 -13.87 -38.47 14.39
CA HIS A 286 -14.26 -39.85 14.65
C HIS A 286 -15.06 -39.88 15.96
N CYS A 287 -16.28 -40.42 15.90
CA CYS A 287 -17.17 -40.53 17.05
C CYS A 287 -17.12 -41.96 17.58
N PHE A 288 -16.62 -42.14 18.79
CA PHE A 288 -16.52 -43.43 19.47
C PHE A 288 -17.49 -43.48 20.65
N SER A 289 -17.98 -44.68 20.97
CA SER A 289 -18.66 -44.97 22.23
C SER A 289 -17.86 -46.03 22.98
N GLY A 290 -17.55 -45.78 24.23
CA GLY A 290 -16.82 -46.73 25.06
C GLY A 290 -16.52 -46.18 26.44
N ILE A 291 -15.75 -46.94 27.21
CA ILE A 291 -15.43 -46.59 28.60
C ILE A 291 -14.01 -45.99 28.64
N PRO A 292 -13.86 -44.66 28.86
CA PRO A 292 -12.56 -44.04 29.03
C PRO A 292 -12.00 -44.42 30.39
N LYS A 293 -10.80 -45.01 30.40
CA LYS A 293 -10.10 -45.43 31.62
C LYS A 293 -8.86 -44.58 31.83
N ARG A 294 -8.62 -44.23 33.09
CA ARG A 294 -7.39 -43.57 33.52
C ARG A 294 -6.35 -44.64 33.88
N TRP A 295 -5.21 -44.63 33.21
CA TRP A 295 -4.07 -45.42 33.63
C TRP A 295 -3.32 -44.63 34.71
N GLY A 296 -3.39 -45.13 35.94
CA GLY A 296 -2.42 -44.79 36.97
C GLY A 296 -1.43 -45.93 37.08
N VAL A 297 -0.26 -45.64 37.64
CA VAL A 297 0.82 -46.57 38.00
C VAL A 297 1.95 -46.66 36.94
N PHE A 298 3.12 -46.16 37.34
CA PHE A 298 4.45 -46.16 36.67
C PHE A 298 4.84 -44.98 35.77
N SER A 299 4.88 -43.76 36.32
CA SER A 299 5.81 -42.71 35.86
C SER A 299 6.08 -41.69 36.98
N GLU A 300 6.91 -42.06 37.96
CA GLU A 300 7.43 -41.12 38.97
C GLU A 300 8.53 -40.19 38.42
N PHE A 301 8.86 -40.27 37.13
CA PHE A 301 9.90 -39.48 36.49
C PHE A 301 9.35 -38.74 35.26
N GLU A 302 8.40 -37.81 35.47
CA GLU A 302 8.22 -36.56 34.71
C GLU A 302 6.87 -35.90 35.07
N PRO A 303 6.86 -34.77 35.80
CA PRO A 303 5.62 -34.12 36.22
C PRO A 303 4.79 -33.47 35.08
N GLU A 304 5.18 -33.62 33.81
CA GLU A 304 4.48 -33.02 32.67
C GLU A 304 3.71 -34.00 31.77
N GLN A 305 3.83 -35.33 31.99
CA GLN A 305 2.95 -36.30 31.33
C GLN A 305 1.59 -36.34 32.03
N ARG A 306 0.67 -35.52 31.48
CA ARG A 306 -0.77 -35.52 31.74
C ARG A 306 -1.26 -36.94 31.94
N LYS A 307 -2.01 -37.17 33.02
CA LYS A 307 -2.67 -38.45 33.36
C LYS A 307 -3.26 -39.09 32.08
N ASN A 308 -2.67 -40.17 31.58
CA ASN A 308 -3.09 -40.79 30.32
C ASN A 308 -4.48 -41.42 30.49
N ILE A 309 -5.49 -40.77 29.93
CA ILE A 309 -6.84 -41.31 29.80
C ILE A 309 -6.92 -41.93 28.42
N SER A 310 -7.27 -43.21 28.35
CA SER A 310 -7.34 -43.94 27.08
C SER A 310 -8.73 -44.49 26.85
N LEU A 311 -9.08 -44.60 25.57
CA LEU A 311 -10.29 -45.26 25.10
C LEU A 311 -9.87 -46.45 24.22
N GLY A 312 -10.07 -47.68 24.71
CA GLY A 312 -9.72 -48.89 23.96
C GLY A 312 -8.25 -48.98 23.52
N GLY A 313 -7.33 -48.40 24.30
CA GLY A 313 -5.89 -48.36 24.00
C GLY A 313 -5.42 -47.13 23.20
N ILE A 314 -6.31 -46.20 22.86
CA ILE A 314 -5.96 -44.92 22.23
C ILE A 314 -5.89 -43.83 23.31
N ASP A 315 -4.75 -43.16 23.43
CA ASP A 315 -4.57 -42.06 24.40
C ASP A 315 -5.29 -40.79 23.94
N LEU A 316 -6.15 -40.24 24.82
CA LEU A 316 -6.97 -39.07 24.55
C LEU A 316 -6.27 -37.79 25.00
N ILE A 317 -6.22 -36.79 24.12
CA ILE A 317 -5.62 -35.47 24.41
C ILE A 317 -6.74 -34.46 24.69
N TYR A 318 -6.90 -34.14 25.98
CA TYR A 318 -7.90 -33.17 26.45
C TYR A 318 -7.39 -31.72 26.47
N PRO A 319 -8.27 -30.73 26.26
CA PRO A 319 -7.99 -29.33 26.58
C PRO A 319 -7.68 -29.16 28.08
N ALA A 320 -6.71 -28.29 28.40
CA ALA A 320 -6.25 -28.11 29.79
C ALA A 320 -7.37 -27.67 30.75
N HIS A 321 -8.33 -26.87 30.27
CA HIS A 321 -9.43 -26.38 31.09
C HIS A 321 -10.56 -27.39 31.33
N TRP A 322 -10.50 -28.56 30.69
CA TRP A 322 -11.46 -29.65 30.93
C TRP A 322 -11.02 -30.57 32.06
N GLU A 323 -9.75 -30.54 32.48
CA GLU A 323 -9.19 -31.44 33.50
C GLU A 323 -10.07 -31.65 34.75
N PRO A 324 -10.67 -30.62 35.39
CA PRO A 324 -11.49 -30.85 36.59
C PRO A 324 -12.80 -31.60 36.31
N TYR A 325 -13.31 -31.59 35.07
CA TYR A 325 -14.61 -32.15 34.71
C TYR A 325 -14.53 -33.55 34.11
N VAL A 326 -13.38 -33.95 33.55
CA VAL A 326 -13.23 -35.24 32.85
C VAL A 326 -13.55 -36.43 33.78
N PHE A 327 -13.25 -36.31 35.08
CA PHE A 327 -13.48 -37.37 36.07
C PHE A 327 -14.94 -37.81 36.22
N HIS A 328 -15.92 -36.94 35.91
CA HIS A 328 -17.35 -37.28 36.04
C HIS A 328 -17.81 -38.36 35.07
N ASP A 329 -17.13 -38.46 33.93
CA ASP A 329 -17.47 -39.35 32.81
C ASP A 329 -16.49 -40.54 32.69
N LEU A 330 -15.54 -40.67 33.62
CA LEU A 330 -14.60 -41.81 33.67
C LEU A 330 -15.29 -43.08 34.15
N ASP A 331 -14.82 -44.23 33.66
CA ASP A 331 -15.34 -45.56 33.96
C ASP A 331 -16.83 -45.79 33.60
N GLN A 332 -17.44 -44.83 32.89
CA GLN A 332 -18.80 -44.90 32.35
C GLN A 332 -18.76 -45.01 30.82
N ASN A 333 -19.75 -45.68 30.23
CA ASN A 333 -19.86 -45.73 28.77
C ASN A 333 -20.27 -44.35 28.25
N THR A 334 -19.34 -43.65 27.59
CA THR A 334 -19.54 -42.28 27.11
C THR A 334 -19.17 -42.13 25.65
N ASP A 335 -19.89 -41.24 24.97
CA ASP A 335 -19.61 -40.90 23.58
C ASP A 335 -18.51 -39.84 23.54
N ILE A 336 -17.46 -40.12 22.77
CA ILE A 336 -16.27 -39.29 22.64
C ILE A 336 -16.06 -38.98 21.16
N ASP A 337 -16.07 -37.70 20.83
CA ASP A 337 -15.69 -37.21 19.50
C ASP A 337 -14.24 -36.78 19.56
N MET A 338 -13.40 -37.28 18.64
CA MET A 338 -12.00 -36.87 18.54
C MET A 338 -11.51 -36.72 17.11
N TYR A 339 -10.54 -35.85 16.93
CA TYR A 339 -9.79 -35.76 15.68
C TYR A 339 -8.88 -36.99 15.48
N ALA A 340 -8.40 -37.20 14.25
CA ALA A 340 -7.44 -38.26 13.93
C ALA A 340 -6.11 -38.19 14.72
N ASN A 341 -5.77 -37.03 15.29
CA ASN A 341 -4.62 -36.84 16.17
C ASN A 341 -4.97 -37.00 17.68
N CYS A 342 -6.08 -37.67 17.98
CA CYS A 342 -6.55 -38.00 19.33
C CYS A 342 -6.94 -36.78 20.21
N HIS A 343 -7.05 -35.59 19.64
CA HIS A 343 -7.59 -34.43 20.34
C HIS A 343 -9.11 -34.55 20.49
N VAL A 344 -9.60 -34.52 21.73
CA VAL A 344 -11.02 -34.67 22.02
C VAL A 344 -11.77 -33.35 21.77
N THR A 345 -12.86 -33.44 21.03
CA THR A 345 -13.76 -32.31 20.70
C THR A 345 -15.05 -32.34 21.48
N ARG A 346 -15.51 -33.52 21.90
CA ARG A 346 -16.72 -33.73 22.72
C ARG A 346 -16.56 -34.95 23.62
N GLN A 347 -17.05 -34.87 24.84
CA GLN A 347 -17.19 -36.02 25.74
C GLN A 347 -18.52 -35.93 26.48
N GLY A 348 -19.30 -37.01 26.39
CA GLY A 348 -20.53 -37.16 27.15
C GLY A 348 -21.58 -36.08 26.81
N ARG A 349 -22.28 -35.62 27.85
CA ARG A 349 -23.44 -34.72 27.70
C ARG A 349 -23.06 -33.25 27.65
N TYR A 350 -22.06 -32.83 28.41
CA TYR A 350 -21.79 -31.41 28.66
C TYR A 350 -20.49 -30.91 28.02
N LEU A 351 -19.43 -31.72 27.95
CA LEU A 351 -18.13 -31.29 27.43
C LEU A 351 -18.18 -31.28 25.90
N SER A 352 -18.12 -30.09 25.30
CA SER A 352 -18.22 -29.91 23.85
C SER A 352 -17.57 -28.60 23.41
N LEU A 353 -16.52 -28.67 22.59
CA LEU A 353 -15.87 -27.48 22.01
C LEU A 353 -16.81 -26.70 21.07
N HIS A 354 -17.75 -27.39 20.43
CA HIS A 354 -18.78 -26.77 19.60
C HIS A 354 -19.65 -25.81 20.42
N GLU A 355 -20.15 -26.27 21.58
CA GLU A 355 -21.00 -25.45 22.45
C GLU A 355 -20.23 -24.32 23.13
N GLU A 356 -18.93 -24.51 23.43
CA GLU A 356 -18.07 -23.42 23.91
C GLU A 356 -17.95 -22.28 22.90
N GLU A 357 -17.70 -22.59 21.63
CA GLU A 357 -17.49 -21.56 20.61
C GLU A 357 -18.81 -20.86 20.24
N LYS A 358 -19.93 -21.59 20.33
CA LYS A 358 -21.27 -21.03 20.11
C LYS A 358 -21.65 -20.02 21.19
N HIS A 359 -21.45 -20.34 22.46
CA HIS A 359 -21.81 -19.46 23.58
C HIS A 359 -20.72 -18.41 23.88
N TYR A 360 -19.45 -18.79 23.75
CA TYR A 360 -18.29 -17.98 24.11
C TYR A 360 -17.25 -17.95 22.96
N PRO A 361 -17.56 -17.28 21.84
CA PRO A 361 -16.75 -17.31 20.63
C PRO A 361 -15.36 -16.70 20.84
N TYR A 362 -14.31 -17.40 20.40
CA TYR A 362 -12.93 -16.97 20.50
C TYR A 362 -12.61 -15.84 19.51
N GLN A 363 -12.32 -14.65 20.05
CA GLN A 363 -12.10 -13.46 19.22
C GLN A 363 -10.63 -13.30 18.84
N ARG A 364 -10.24 -13.72 17.64
CA ARG A 364 -8.86 -13.51 17.16
C ARG A 364 -8.56 -12.03 16.88
N HIS A 365 -7.45 -11.56 17.42
CA HIS A 365 -6.99 -10.16 17.30
C HIS A 365 -5.71 -9.99 16.45
N ARG A 366 -5.07 -11.08 16.01
CA ARG A 366 -3.79 -11.03 15.27
C ARG A 366 -3.85 -10.19 13.98
N LYS A 367 -4.91 -10.33 13.18
CA LYS A 367 -5.15 -9.49 11.99
C LYS A 367 -5.12 -7.99 12.32
N ASN A 368 -5.91 -7.62 13.33
CA ASN A 368 -6.05 -6.22 13.74
C ASN A 368 -4.73 -5.69 14.33
N LEU A 369 -3.97 -6.54 15.03
CA LEU A 369 -2.64 -6.21 15.54
C LEU A 369 -1.66 -5.92 14.39
N ILE A 370 -1.63 -6.75 13.34
CA ILE A 370 -0.81 -6.52 12.14
C ILE A 370 -1.16 -5.17 11.51
N LEU A 371 -2.46 -4.86 11.36
CA LEU A 371 -2.91 -3.58 10.80
C LEU A 371 -2.52 -2.38 11.66
N VAL A 372 -2.53 -2.50 13.00
CA VAL A 372 -2.07 -1.44 13.91
C VAL A 372 -0.56 -1.21 13.79
N VAL A 373 0.24 -2.29 13.79
CA VAL A 373 1.69 -2.19 13.65
C VAL A 373 2.05 -1.58 12.28
N PHE A 374 1.40 -2.06 11.22
CA PHE A 374 1.59 -1.53 9.89
C PHE A 374 1.18 -0.06 9.76
N SER A 375 0.03 0.34 10.31
CA SER A 375 -0.39 1.74 10.22
C SER A 375 0.53 2.69 10.96
N VAL A 376 1.05 2.29 12.13
CA VAL A 376 2.07 3.08 12.86
C VAL A 376 3.35 3.20 12.02
N LEU A 377 3.84 2.10 11.44
CA LEU A 377 5.03 2.10 10.59
C LEU A 377 4.83 2.97 9.34
N ALA A 378 3.71 2.83 8.65
CA ALA A 378 3.38 3.61 7.46
C ALA A 378 3.17 5.12 7.77
N MET A 379 2.52 5.46 8.88
CA MET A 379 2.39 6.85 9.34
C MET A 379 3.76 7.45 9.73
N SER A 380 4.61 6.66 10.38
CA SER A 380 5.99 7.06 10.70
C SER A 380 6.80 7.34 9.44
N LEU A 381 6.74 6.46 8.44
CA LEU A 381 7.36 6.70 7.12
C LEU A 381 6.80 8.00 6.52
N LEU A 382 5.48 8.16 6.43
CA LEU A 382 4.87 9.38 5.90
C LEU A 382 5.30 10.66 6.66
N TYR A 383 5.55 10.58 7.96
CA TYR A 383 6.01 11.73 8.75
C TYR A 383 7.47 12.10 8.49
N PHE A 384 8.37 11.10 8.45
CA PHE A 384 9.80 11.34 8.24
C PHE A 384 10.15 11.72 6.79
N TYR A 385 9.31 11.34 5.82
CA TYR A 385 9.51 11.76 4.43
C TYR A 385 8.97 13.19 4.20
N GLN A 386 9.92 14.11 4.02
CA GLN A 386 9.76 15.56 3.81
C GLN A 386 8.66 16.02 2.82
N PRO A 387 8.34 15.34 1.70
CA PRO A 387 7.28 15.81 0.81
C PRO A 387 5.87 15.78 1.44
N VAL A 388 5.61 14.99 2.48
CA VAL A 388 4.25 14.78 3.01
C VAL A 388 3.82 15.87 3.99
N SER A 389 4.72 16.35 4.87
CA SER A 389 4.42 17.50 5.74
C SER A 389 4.16 18.76 4.93
N LEU A 390 4.90 18.91 3.82
CA LEU A 390 4.71 19.94 2.83
C LEU A 390 3.38 19.73 2.07
N SER A 391 3.08 18.50 1.63
CA SER A 391 1.79 18.14 1.00
C SER A 391 0.58 18.51 1.85
N MET A 392 0.65 18.27 3.17
CA MET A 392 -0.44 18.60 4.10
C MET A 392 -0.65 20.13 4.17
N ARG A 393 0.43 20.90 4.33
CA ARG A 393 0.37 22.37 4.33
C ARG A 393 -0.17 22.93 3.01
N LEU A 394 0.30 22.42 1.88
CA LEU A 394 -0.16 22.84 0.55
C LEU A 394 -1.63 22.47 0.30
N SER A 395 -2.05 21.25 0.68
CA SER A 395 -3.44 20.81 0.50
C SER A 395 -4.43 21.61 1.35
N LEU A 396 -4.04 22.00 2.57
CA LEU A 396 -4.82 22.87 3.45
C LEU A 396 -4.88 24.30 2.89
N ALA A 397 -3.75 24.87 2.46
CA ALA A 397 -3.69 26.20 1.85
C ALA A 397 -4.61 26.30 0.61
N TRP A 398 -4.68 25.23 -0.19
CA TRP A 398 -5.58 25.15 -1.33
C TRP A 398 -7.07 25.00 -0.92
N LEU A 399 -7.37 24.17 0.09
CA LEU A 399 -8.74 23.96 0.60
C LEU A 399 -9.37 25.21 1.21
N TYR A 400 -8.58 26.05 1.87
CA TYR A 400 -9.06 27.31 2.45
C TYR A 400 -9.36 28.40 1.40
N GLY A 401 -9.10 28.13 0.11
CA GLY A 401 -9.55 28.96 -1.00
C GLY A 401 -8.96 30.36 -0.93
N ASN A 402 -7.73 30.52 -1.41
CA ASN A 402 -7.08 31.81 -1.26
C ASN A 402 -7.64 32.84 -2.26
N ASN A 403 -8.13 33.97 -1.73
CA ASN A 403 -8.32 35.18 -2.52
C ASN A 403 -6.93 35.74 -2.86
N THR A 404 -6.28 35.20 -3.90
CA THR A 404 -4.95 35.64 -4.33
C THR A 404 -5.06 37.03 -4.98
N LYS A 405 -5.06 38.08 -4.16
CA LYS A 405 -4.84 39.44 -4.66
C LYS A 405 -3.40 39.50 -5.19
N VAL A 406 -3.23 39.91 -6.44
CA VAL A 406 -1.89 40.12 -7.00
C VAL A 406 -1.30 41.35 -6.33
N ILE A 407 -0.20 41.17 -5.62
CA ILE A 407 0.50 42.24 -4.92
C ILE A 407 1.49 42.86 -5.92
N THR A 408 1.30 44.15 -6.20
CA THR A 408 2.08 44.89 -7.20
C THR A 408 3.04 45.91 -6.60
N SER A 409 3.06 46.04 -5.26
CA SER A 409 3.96 46.95 -4.55
C SER A 409 4.75 46.23 -3.46
N PHE A 410 6.06 46.45 -3.43
CA PHE A 410 6.93 45.88 -2.40
C PHE A 410 6.59 46.43 -1.00
N THR A 411 6.12 47.68 -0.90
CA THR A 411 5.74 48.30 0.39
C THR A 411 4.50 47.67 1.01
N GLU A 412 3.57 47.20 0.18
CA GLU A 412 2.40 46.42 0.61
C GLU A 412 2.87 45.06 1.14
N LEU A 413 3.76 44.38 0.40
CA LEU A 413 4.28 43.07 0.77
C LEU A 413 5.14 43.10 2.05
N GLN A 414 5.98 44.12 2.21
CA GLN A 414 6.85 44.27 3.38
C GLN A 414 6.04 44.44 4.68
N LYS A 415 4.94 45.19 4.64
CA LYS A 415 4.06 45.47 5.79
C LYS A 415 2.98 44.40 6.00
N MET A 416 2.80 43.47 5.07
CA MET A 416 1.75 42.45 5.14
C MET A 416 2.09 41.41 6.24
N PRO A 417 1.14 41.06 7.14
CA PRO A 417 1.36 40.03 8.15
C PRO A 417 1.28 38.64 7.51
N LEU A 418 2.36 38.22 6.86
CA LEU A 418 2.51 36.90 6.24
C LEU A 418 2.81 35.82 7.29
N LYS A 419 2.27 34.62 7.06
CA LYS A 419 2.59 33.40 7.81
C LYS A 419 2.99 32.27 6.86
N PRO A 420 3.81 31.31 7.31
CA PRO A 420 4.09 30.10 6.54
C PRO A 420 2.77 29.37 6.20
N GLY A 421 2.57 29.07 4.92
CA GLY A 421 1.34 28.49 4.37
C GLY A 421 0.46 29.47 3.57
N ASP A 422 0.71 30.78 3.65
CA ASP A 422 0.00 31.76 2.84
C ASP A 422 0.39 31.65 1.36
N VAL A 423 -0.57 31.81 0.45
CA VAL A 423 -0.30 31.82 -1.00
C VAL A 423 -0.16 33.26 -1.47
N LEU A 424 0.93 33.56 -2.16
CA LEU A 424 1.23 34.88 -2.70
C LEU A 424 1.27 34.83 -4.22
N LYS A 425 0.74 35.88 -4.85
CA LYS A 425 0.96 36.19 -6.25
C LYS A 425 1.53 37.59 -6.31
N VAL A 426 2.75 37.70 -6.79
CA VAL A 426 3.54 38.91 -6.76
C VAL A 426 3.93 39.26 -8.17
N LYS A 427 3.70 40.51 -8.55
CA LYS A 427 4.05 41.01 -9.87
C LYS A 427 4.77 42.33 -9.72
N GLY A 428 5.97 42.44 -10.25
CA GLY A 428 6.80 43.62 -10.06
C GLY A 428 7.96 43.67 -11.02
N VAL A 429 8.83 44.64 -10.77
CA VAL A 429 10.13 44.77 -11.41
C VAL A 429 11.16 44.76 -10.31
N GLY A 430 12.13 43.85 -10.39
CA GLY A 430 13.15 43.66 -9.38
C GLY A 430 14.49 43.32 -9.98
N MET A 431 15.50 43.26 -9.11
CA MET A 431 16.85 42.86 -9.46
C MET A 431 17.01 41.35 -9.25
N CYS A 432 17.65 40.68 -10.19
CA CYS A 432 17.92 39.26 -10.08
C CYS A 432 18.96 38.97 -8.98
N TYR A 433 18.72 37.95 -8.15
CA TYR A 433 19.63 37.50 -7.11
C TYR A 433 20.21 36.12 -7.43
N MET A 434 21.54 36.03 -7.39
CA MET A 434 22.28 34.78 -7.59
C MET A 434 23.09 34.44 -6.31
N PRO A 435 22.95 33.23 -5.74
CA PRO A 435 23.73 32.84 -4.57
C PRO A 435 25.25 32.79 -4.89
N PRO A 436 26.11 33.42 -4.06
CA PRO A 436 27.56 33.50 -4.32
C PRO A 436 28.27 32.14 -4.31
N ASP A 437 27.81 31.17 -3.53
CA ASP A 437 28.43 29.83 -3.41
C ASP A 437 28.38 28.99 -4.70
N ARG A 438 27.51 29.36 -5.67
CA ARG A 438 27.41 28.65 -6.97
C ARG A 438 28.30 29.23 -8.05
N ALA A 439 28.87 30.42 -7.86
CA ALA A 439 29.77 31.02 -8.83
C ALA A 439 31.15 30.33 -8.88
N TYR A 440 31.47 29.46 -7.91
CA TYR A 440 32.80 28.87 -7.72
C TYR A 440 32.88 27.36 -7.99
N GLY A 441 31.90 26.79 -8.69
CA GLY A 441 31.81 25.35 -8.99
C GLY A 441 32.37 24.93 -10.35
N GLY A 442 33.67 25.11 -10.61
CA GLY A 442 34.41 24.44 -11.70
C GLY A 442 34.22 24.98 -13.12
N ASP A 443 35.34 25.28 -13.79
CA ASP A 443 35.46 25.63 -15.22
C ASP A 443 34.50 26.70 -15.76
N ILE A 444 34.81 27.95 -15.42
CA ILE A 444 34.67 29.18 -16.22
C ILE A 444 33.58 29.13 -17.32
N SER A 445 32.32 29.16 -16.89
CA SER A 445 31.27 29.87 -17.59
C SER A 445 30.87 31.10 -16.77
N TYR A 446 31.75 32.11 -16.73
CA TYR A 446 31.44 33.42 -16.12
C TYR A 446 30.19 34.10 -16.71
N PHE A 447 29.61 33.51 -17.76
CA PHE A 447 28.47 34.01 -18.48
C PHE A 447 27.39 32.94 -18.76
N ALA A 448 27.18 31.96 -17.88
CA ALA A 448 25.86 31.32 -17.88
C ALA A 448 24.82 32.44 -17.68
N ALA A 449 23.81 32.54 -18.56
CA ALA A 449 22.75 33.53 -18.42
C ALA A 449 22.26 33.50 -16.97
N PHE A 450 22.49 34.56 -16.20
CA PHE A 450 22.35 34.54 -14.74
C PHE A 450 21.06 33.82 -14.29
N ASP A 451 21.21 32.61 -13.74
CA ASP A 451 20.09 31.79 -13.29
C ASP A 451 19.39 32.51 -12.13
N CYS A 452 18.21 33.04 -12.40
CA CYS A 452 17.51 33.89 -11.45
C CYS A 452 16.80 33.09 -10.35
N TYR A 453 17.55 32.65 -9.33
CA TYR A 453 17.03 31.88 -8.20
C TYR A 453 16.22 32.73 -7.20
N GLY A 454 16.45 34.04 -7.18
CA GLY A 454 15.74 34.98 -6.34
C GLY A 454 15.52 36.32 -7.03
N VAL A 455 14.60 37.11 -6.50
CA VAL A 455 14.33 38.47 -6.96
C VAL A 455 14.34 39.43 -5.77
N TYR A 456 15.24 40.40 -5.83
CA TYR A 456 15.27 41.54 -4.92
C TYR A 456 14.30 42.61 -5.38
N TRP A 457 13.41 43.05 -4.49
CA TRP A 457 12.38 44.03 -4.83
C TRP A 457 12.35 45.18 -3.81
N ASN A 458 12.78 46.35 -4.26
CA ASN A 458 12.89 47.58 -3.48
C ASN A 458 12.47 48.82 -4.33
N SER A 459 12.39 50.00 -3.71
CA SER A 459 12.11 51.27 -4.39
C SER A 459 13.32 51.88 -5.11
N GLU A 460 14.52 51.36 -4.83
CA GLU A 460 15.78 51.93 -5.29
C GLU A 460 16.48 50.99 -6.28
N THR A 461 16.54 51.36 -7.56
CA THR A 461 17.67 50.98 -8.43
C THR A 461 18.02 52.21 -9.26
N PRO A 462 19.31 52.62 -9.36
CA PRO A 462 20.40 51.74 -9.81
C PRO A 462 21.78 52.04 -9.16
N LEU A 463 22.85 51.29 -9.54
CA LEU A 463 24.13 51.82 -10.08
C LEU A 463 25.24 50.73 -10.13
N PRO A 464 26.24 50.81 -11.06
CA PRO A 464 26.49 51.90 -12.00
C PRO A 464 26.29 51.50 -13.48
N ILE A 465 26.18 52.53 -14.33
CA ILE A 465 26.59 52.48 -15.74
C ILE A 465 28.03 51.93 -15.73
N LEU A 466 28.32 50.95 -16.58
CA LEU A 466 29.55 50.17 -16.56
C LEU A 466 30.79 50.99 -17.01
N GLU A 467 31.03 52.14 -16.40
CA GLU A 467 32.15 53.03 -16.74
C GLU A 467 33.40 52.57 -15.98
N SER A 468 34.10 51.59 -16.55
CA SER A 468 35.43 51.22 -16.07
C SER A 468 36.51 51.90 -16.91
N LYS A 469 37.25 52.82 -16.27
CA LYS A 469 38.45 53.44 -16.85
C LYS A 469 39.49 52.39 -17.28
N ALA A 470 39.51 51.22 -16.63
CA ALA A 470 40.43 50.13 -16.98
C ALA A 470 39.99 49.44 -18.28
N VAL A 471 38.68 49.18 -18.44
CA VAL A 471 38.14 48.59 -19.68
C VAL A 471 38.21 49.58 -20.84
N GLU A 472 37.91 50.86 -20.63
CA GLU A 472 38.03 51.89 -21.66
C GLU A 472 39.48 52.00 -22.20
N LYS A 473 40.47 52.03 -21.30
CA LYS A 473 41.89 52.03 -21.67
C LYS A 473 42.30 50.73 -22.38
N SER A 474 41.76 49.59 -21.96
CA SER A 474 42.00 48.29 -22.57
C SER A 474 41.44 48.22 -23.99
N ALA A 475 40.18 48.63 -24.18
CA ALA A 475 39.53 48.72 -25.47
C ALA A 475 40.27 49.69 -26.40
N ALA A 476 40.71 50.83 -25.88
CA ALA A 476 41.48 51.82 -26.64
C ALA A 476 42.85 51.28 -27.10
N LEU A 477 43.49 50.39 -26.34
CA LEU A 477 44.74 49.73 -26.71
C LEU A 477 44.50 48.62 -27.74
N ILE A 478 43.53 47.73 -27.51
CA ILE A 478 43.13 46.66 -28.44
C ILE A 478 42.79 47.25 -29.80
N LYS A 479 41.91 48.26 -29.82
CA LYS A 479 41.50 48.96 -31.05
C LYS A 479 42.70 49.54 -31.79
N MET A 480 43.65 50.16 -31.09
CA MET A 480 44.83 50.74 -31.73
C MET A 480 45.74 49.68 -32.34
N VAL A 481 45.95 48.56 -31.66
CA VAL A 481 46.80 47.49 -32.17
C VAL A 481 46.12 46.82 -33.38
N ASN A 482 44.83 46.52 -33.28
CA ASN A 482 44.04 45.91 -34.35
C ASN A 482 43.99 46.82 -35.60
N GLU A 483 43.73 48.12 -35.45
CA GLU A 483 43.70 49.07 -36.57
C GLU A 483 45.02 49.17 -37.34
N GLN A 484 46.16 48.95 -36.69
CA GLN A 484 47.48 48.98 -37.34
C GLN A 484 47.94 47.64 -37.89
N LEU A 485 47.56 46.52 -37.25
CA LEU A 485 47.89 45.18 -37.73
C LEU A 485 47.01 44.74 -38.89
N HIS A 486 45.72 45.11 -38.86
CA HIS A 486 44.69 44.74 -39.83
C HIS A 486 44.00 45.97 -40.45
N PRO A 487 44.72 46.87 -41.14
CA PRO A 487 44.13 48.11 -41.65
C PRO A 487 43.21 47.86 -42.84
N PHE A 488 42.06 48.55 -42.85
CA PHE A 488 41.17 48.61 -44.01
C PHE A 488 41.85 49.31 -45.20
N SER A 489 41.59 48.82 -46.41
CA SER A 489 42.24 49.21 -47.68
C SER A 489 42.26 50.71 -48.01
N ASN A 490 41.41 51.53 -47.38
CA ASN A 490 41.28 52.96 -47.70
C ASN A 490 42.10 53.92 -46.81
N ASN A 491 42.75 53.46 -45.72
CA ASN A 491 43.39 54.35 -44.73
C ASN A 491 44.93 54.37 -44.76
N ARG A 492 45.59 53.55 -45.58
CA ARG A 492 47.05 53.57 -45.69
C ARG A 492 47.51 54.75 -46.56
N LYS A 493 48.16 55.75 -45.95
CA LYS A 493 48.90 56.81 -46.67
C LYS A 493 50.26 56.28 -47.17
N ILE A 494 50.24 55.19 -47.95
CA ILE A 494 51.44 54.53 -48.47
C ILE A 494 51.32 54.42 -49.99
N ASN A 495 52.46 54.52 -50.68
CA ASN A 495 52.54 54.31 -52.12
C ASN A 495 52.06 52.88 -52.47
N PRO A 496 51.09 52.67 -53.38
CA PRO A 496 50.48 51.36 -53.65
C PRO A 496 51.49 50.26 -54.03
N SER A 497 52.60 50.63 -54.67
CA SER A 497 53.66 49.68 -55.04
C SER A 497 54.48 49.15 -53.85
N LEU A 498 54.60 49.93 -52.77
CA LEU A 498 55.30 49.53 -51.55
C LEU A 498 54.40 48.62 -50.70
N ASP A 499 53.10 48.90 -50.67
CA ASP A 499 52.13 48.11 -49.93
C ASP A 499 52.01 46.70 -50.53
N GLU A 500 51.96 46.59 -51.86
CA GLU A 500 51.95 45.32 -52.57
C GLU A 500 53.23 44.50 -52.33
N ALA A 501 54.40 45.14 -52.27
CA ALA A 501 55.67 44.48 -51.97
C ALA A 501 55.76 43.98 -50.52
N ILE A 502 55.24 44.75 -49.55
CA ILE A 502 55.21 44.39 -48.13
C ILE A 502 54.27 43.19 -47.91
N VAL A 503 53.06 43.23 -48.49
CA VAL A 503 52.10 42.12 -48.42
C VAL A 503 52.66 40.85 -49.06
N LYS A 504 53.31 40.96 -50.23
CA LYS A 504 53.95 39.82 -50.92
C LYS A 504 55.11 39.20 -50.14
N SER A 505 55.75 39.96 -49.25
CA SER A 505 56.83 39.50 -48.38
C SER A 505 56.37 38.86 -47.05
N GLY A 506 55.07 38.87 -46.76
CA GLY A 506 54.51 38.35 -45.51
C GLY A 506 54.86 39.21 -44.27
N MET A 507 55.22 40.48 -44.50
CA MET A 507 55.54 41.46 -43.46
C MET A 507 54.35 42.39 -43.24
N ILE A 508 54.14 42.81 -42.00
CA ILE A 508 53.10 43.75 -41.57
C ILE A 508 53.80 45.02 -41.09
N LEU A 509 53.32 46.16 -41.54
CA LEU A 509 53.88 47.48 -41.22
C LEU A 509 53.04 48.16 -40.15
N LEU A 510 53.65 48.47 -39.01
CA LEU A 510 53.09 49.39 -38.02
C LEU A 510 53.50 50.82 -38.38
N ASP A 511 52.55 51.59 -38.88
CA ASP A 511 52.80 52.96 -39.36
C ASP A 511 53.06 53.96 -38.23
N ASN A 512 52.47 53.76 -37.05
CA ASN A 512 52.57 54.69 -35.93
C ASN A 512 52.80 53.94 -34.61
N PHE A 513 54.07 53.73 -34.26
CA PHE A 513 54.43 53.00 -33.04
C PHE A 513 54.20 53.78 -31.75
N ALA A 514 54.37 55.12 -31.75
CA ALA A 514 54.28 55.93 -30.53
C ALA A 514 52.92 55.85 -29.80
N PRO A 515 51.75 55.90 -30.48
CA PRO A 515 50.45 55.72 -29.83
C PRO A 515 50.27 54.39 -29.08
N ILE A 516 50.86 53.29 -29.57
CA ILE A 516 50.79 51.97 -28.91
C ILE A 516 51.53 52.03 -27.57
N VAL A 517 52.71 52.65 -27.54
CA VAL A 517 53.51 52.84 -26.31
C VAL A 517 52.75 53.71 -25.30
N LEU A 518 52.15 54.82 -25.75
CA LEU A 518 51.40 55.74 -24.88
C LEU A 518 50.13 55.11 -24.29
N LYS A 519 49.35 54.39 -25.10
CA LYS A 519 48.16 53.65 -24.64
C LYS A 519 48.52 52.48 -23.72
N THR A 520 49.62 51.79 -23.99
CA THR A 520 50.13 50.75 -23.08
C THR A 520 50.52 51.37 -21.75
N HIS A 521 51.18 52.53 -21.72
CA HIS A 521 51.52 53.21 -20.47
C HIS A 521 50.29 53.65 -19.66
N SER A 522 49.22 54.09 -20.33
CA SER A 522 48.01 54.57 -19.66
C SER A 522 47.28 53.45 -18.91
N LEU A 523 47.34 52.21 -19.42
CA LEU A 523 46.82 51.00 -18.78
C LEU A 523 47.80 50.42 -17.74
N CYS A 524 49.08 50.29 -18.11
CA CYS A 524 50.04 49.42 -17.44
C CYS A 524 50.96 50.10 -16.40
N GLN A 525 50.63 51.29 -15.90
CA GLN A 525 51.52 52.15 -15.08
C GLN A 525 52.58 51.39 -14.25
N ASN A 526 52.19 50.77 -13.13
CA ASN A 526 53.06 49.97 -12.26
C ASN A 526 52.63 48.50 -12.13
N GLU A 527 51.69 48.05 -12.97
CA GLU A 527 51.12 46.71 -12.86
C GLU A 527 52.10 45.63 -13.38
N PRO A 528 52.38 44.57 -12.61
CA PRO A 528 53.39 43.56 -12.94
C PRO A 528 52.98 42.67 -14.13
N GLU A 529 51.69 42.48 -14.34
CA GLU A 529 51.10 41.68 -15.43
C GLU A 529 51.50 42.22 -16.81
N CYS A 530 51.77 43.52 -16.90
CA CYS A 530 52.20 44.19 -18.12
C CYS A 530 53.70 44.06 -18.45
N ASN A 531 54.52 43.48 -17.58
CA ASN A 531 55.97 43.42 -17.78
C ASN A 531 56.34 42.71 -19.10
N ARG A 532 55.60 41.67 -19.47
CA ARG A 532 55.81 40.95 -20.74
C ARG A 532 55.53 41.85 -21.96
N LEU A 533 54.41 42.58 -21.95
CA LEU A 533 54.04 43.53 -23.00
C LEU A 533 55.04 44.70 -23.09
N LYS A 534 55.43 45.28 -21.95
CA LYS A 534 56.43 46.36 -21.89
C LYS A 534 57.77 45.94 -22.48
N ASN A 535 58.23 44.73 -22.17
CA ASN A 535 59.49 44.19 -22.69
C ASN A 535 59.40 43.90 -24.20
N ALA A 536 58.28 43.34 -24.67
CA ALA A 536 58.06 43.10 -26.09
C ALA A 536 58.09 44.43 -26.89
N LEU A 537 57.39 45.46 -26.41
CA LEU A 537 57.38 46.78 -27.04
C LEU A 537 58.75 47.47 -26.98
N ALA A 538 59.50 47.35 -25.88
CA ALA A 538 60.87 47.87 -25.79
C ALA A 538 61.79 47.23 -26.85
N ASN A 539 61.68 45.92 -27.05
CA ASN A 539 62.45 45.20 -28.06
C ASN A 539 62.04 45.60 -29.49
N LEU A 540 60.73 45.72 -29.75
CA LEU A 540 60.21 46.16 -31.06
C LEU A 540 60.62 47.59 -31.41
N GLY A 541 60.67 48.49 -30.42
CA GLY A 541 61.12 49.87 -30.57
C GLY A 541 62.64 50.07 -30.52
N ASN A 542 63.43 48.99 -30.45
CA ASN A 542 64.89 49.03 -30.31
C ASN A 542 65.38 49.92 -29.15
N ALA A 543 64.69 49.88 -28.01
CA ALA A 543 64.98 50.68 -26.82
C ALA A 543 65.61 49.81 -25.71
N LYS A 544 66.53 50.38 -24.92
CA LYS A 544 67.22 49.64 -23.83
C LYS A 544 66.27 49.17 -22.72
N ASN A 545 65.25 49.97 -22.41
CA ASN A 545 64.23 49.63 -21.42
C ASN A 545 62.92 50.41 -21.69
N TRP A 546 61.83 50.00 -21.04
CA TRP A 546 60.52 50.65 -21.16
C TRP A 546 60.55 52.16 -20.91
N ASN A 547 61.31 52.61 -19.90
CA ASN A 547 61.37 54.03 -19.53
C ASN A 547 62.02 54.89 -20.62
N THR A 548 63.06 54.37 -21.29
CA THR A 548 63.68 55.04 -22.45
C THR A 548 62.72 55.13 -23.62
N LEU A 549 62.01 54.05 -23.93
CA LEU A 549 61.01 54.03 -25.01
C LEU A 549 59.87 55.02 -24.74
N LEU A 550 59.36 55.05 -23.50
CA LEU A 550 58.29 55.94 -23.09
C LEU A 550 58.71 57.41 -23.18
N ASN A 551 59.93 57.74 -22.79
CA ASN A 551 60.46 59.09 -22.90
C ASN A 551 60.62 59.52 -24.37
N ASP A 552 61.07 58.61 -25.24
CA ASP A 552 61.17 58.87 -26.68
C ASP A 552 59.79 59.05 -27.32
N ALA A 553 58.78 58.29 -26.89
CA ALA A 553 57.39 58.45 -27.30
C ALA A 553 56.81 59.81 -26.86
N LYS A 554 57.00 60.21 -25.59
CA LYS A 554 56.47 61.47 -25.05
C LYS A 554 57.10 62.72 -25.67
N LYS A 555 58.35 62.61 -26.15
CA LYS A 555 59.08 63.71 -26.81
C LYS A 555 58.81 63.79 -28.32
N GLY A 556 57.92 62.96 -28.86
CA GLY A 556 57.62 62.90 -30.30
C GLY A 556 58.73 62.32 -31.17
N LYS A 557 59.79 61.74 -30.55
CA LYS A 557 60.93 61.16 -31.28
C LYS A 557 60.54 59.88 -32.04
N LEU A 558 59.42 59.26 -31.67
CA LEU A 558 58.87 58.06 -32.30
C LEU A 558 57.74 58.36 -33.31
N ASP A 559 57.42 59.64 -33.55
CA ASP A 559 56.36 60.01 -34.49
C ASP A 559 56.79 59.70 -35.94
N GLY A 560 55.97 58.93 -36.66
CA GLY A 560 56.30 58.43 -38.01
C GLY A 560 57.32 57.27 -38.03
N THR A 561 57.68 56.71 -36.86
CA THR A 561 58.53 55.52 -36.79
C THR A 561 57.76 54.30 -37.28
N LYS A 562 58.25 53.73 -38.38
CA LYS A 562 57.69 52.55 -39.01
C LYS A 562 58.36 51.28 -38.48
N VAL A 563 57.58 50.36 -37.94
CA VAL A 563 58.08 49.06 -37.44
C VAL A 563 57.59 47.96 -38.36
N LEU A 564 58.52 47.17 -38.90
CA LEU A 564 58.23 46.02 -39.74
C LEU A 564 58.20 44.75 -38.89
N LEU A 565 57.06 44.05 -38.93
CA LEU A 565 56.83 42.80 -38.21
C LEU A 565 56.65 41.66 -39.21
N ARG A 566 57.13 40.46 -38.88
CA ARG A 566 56.68 39.22 -39.55
C ARG A 566 55.28 38.89 -39.07
N SER A 567 54.45 38.23 -39.89
CA SER A 567 53.12 37.74 -39.50
C SER A 567 53.07 37.09 -38.12
N ALA A 568 53.95 36.12 -37.84
CA ALA A 568 54.00 35.45 -36.53
C ALA A 568 54.32 36.40 -35.35
N SER A 569 55.08 37.48 -35.58
CA SER A 569 55.39 38.48 -34.55
C SER A 569 54.23 39.46 -34.34
N ALA A 570 53.47 39.76 -35.39
CA ALA A 570 52.23 40.52 -35.31
C ALA A 570 51.16 39.74 -34.53
N ASP A 571 50.95 38.45 -34.86
CA ASP A 571 50.03 37.56 -34.14
C ASP A 571 50.44 37.43 -32.67
N ALA A 572 51.75 37.32 -32.39
CA ALA A 572 52.27 37.27 -31.03
C ALA A 572 52.05 38.59 -30.25
N LEU A 573 52.18 39.74 -30.92
CA LEU A 573 51.90 41.05 -30.32
C LEU A 573 50.41 41.21 -30.02
N GLU A 574 49.53 40.84 -30.96
CA GLU A 574 48.07 40.84 -30.81
C GLU A 574 47.66 39.96 -29.62
N LYS A 575 48.09 38.70 -29.61
CA LYS A 575 47.81 37.76 -28.51
C LYS A 575 48.35 38.23 -27.15
N LEU A 576 49.52 38.88 -27.14
CA LEU A 576 50.11 39.42 -25.91
C LEU A 576 49.31 40.61 -25.38
N VAL A 577 48.83 41.48 -26.27
CA VAL A 577 47.93 42.59 -25.92
C VAL A 577 46.62 42.04 -25.37
N ASP A 578 45.99 41.08 -26.06
CA ASP A 578 44.73 40.45 -25.63
C ASP A 578 44.86 39.76 -24.27
N THR A 579 45.93 39.00 -24.05
CA THR A 579 46.16 38.32 -22.77
C THR A 579 46.38 39.33 -21.64
N THR A 580 47.10 40.43 -21.93
CA THR A 580 47.39 41.47 -20.94
C THR A 580 46.11 42.24 -20.58
N THR A 581 45.33 42.66 -21.57
CA THR A 581 44.07 43.41 -21.35
C THR A 581 42.98 42.55 -20.72
N ALA A 582 42.92 41.25 -21.02
CA ALA A 582 41.96 40.33 -20.44
C ALA A 582 42.01 40.28 -18.91
N SER A 583 43.21 40.32 -18.31
CA SER A 583 43.37 40.32 -16.84
C SER A 583 42.66 41.51 -16.16
N PHE A 584 42.83 42.72 -16.72
CA PHE A 584 42.16 43.94 -16.24
C PHE A 584 40.65 43.84 -16.40
N ILE A 585 40.17 43.33 -17.54
CA ILE A 585 38.73 43.20 -17.81
C ILE A 585 38.10 42.19 -16.85
N TYR A 586 38.69 41.01 -16.65
CA TYR A 586 38.16 40.01 -15.73
C TYR A 586 38.14 40.49 -14.27
N ARG A 587 39.15 41.25 -13.83
CA ARG A 587 39.16 41.85 -12.49
C ARG A 587 38.00 42.83 -12.28
N GLU A 588 37.63 43.56 -13.33
CA GLU A 588 36.48 44.47 -13.27
C GLU A 588 35.16 43.70 -13.32
N MET A 589 35.06 42.63 -14.12
CA MET A 589 33.88 41.76 -14.14
C MET A 589 33.59 41.15 -12.77
N ASP A 590 34.62 40.65 -12.08
CA ASP A 590 34.48 40.06 -10.74
C ASP A 590 33.95 41.07 -9.71
N LYS A 591 34.49 42.30 -9.71
CA LYS A 591 33.99 43.39 -8.87
C LYS A 591 32.51 43.66 -9.11
N ILE A 592 32.07 43.68 -10.36
CA ILE A 592 30.66 43.93 -10.71
C ILE A 592 29.77 42.78 -10.24
N THR A 593 30.18 41.52 -10.45
CA THR A 593 29.43 40.35 -9.97
C THR A 593 29.23 40.38 -8.45
N THR A 594 30.25 40.80 -7.68
CA THR A 594 30.10 40.95 -6.22
C THR A 594 29.11 42.05 -5.84
N LEU A 595 29.11 43.19 -6.55
CA LEU A 595 28.23 44.33 -6.28
C LEU A 595 26.75 44.00 -6.56
N ILE A 596 26.46 43.23 -7.61
CA ILE A 596 25.09 42.85 -7.97
C ILE A 596 24.45 41.96 -6.89
N ASN A 597 25.23 41.11 -6.24
CA ASN A 597 24.73 40.23 -5.19
C ASN A 597 24.58 40.94 -3.82
N SER A 598 24.93 42.22 -3.71
CA SER A 598 24.83 43.02 -2.49
C SER A 598 24.00 44.32 -2.69
N PRO A 599 22.68 44.22 -2.91
CA PRO A 599 21.82 45.40 -3.12
C PRO A 599 21.71 46.33 -1.91
N SER A 600 21.17 47.53 -2.13
CA SER A 600 20.91 48.53 -1.08
C SER A 600 19.98 48.00 0.01
N PRO A 601 20.21 48.36 1.29
CA PRO A 601 19.50 47.79 2.43
C PRO A 601 17.99 48.04 2.38
N GLY A 602 17.20 47.03 2.79
CA GLY A 602 15.74 47.08 2.88
C GLY A 602 14.99 46.63 1.62
N GLY A 603 13.69 46.34 1.78
CA GLY A 603 12.84 45.78 0.71
C GLY A 603 12.49 44.32 0.97
N VAL A 604 12.20 43.59 -0.10
CA VAL A 604 11.79 42.18 -0.05
C VAL A 604 12.66 41.35 -0.97
N LEU A 605 13.18 40.22 -0.47
CA LEU A 605 13.88 39.22 -1.28
C LEU A 605 13.00 37.98 -1.41
N LEU A 606 12.58 37.69 -2.64
CA LEU A 606 11.83 36.47 -2.97
C LEU A 606 12.81 35.38 -3.38
N ILE A 607 12.79 34.22 -2.72
CA ILE A 607 13.73 33.12 -3.00
C ILE A 607 12.96 31.84 -3.33
N SER A 608 13.42 31.08 -4.32
CA SER A 608 12.87 29.76 -4.63
C SER A 608 13.29 28.71 -3.60
N ALA A 609 12.31 28.11 -2.91
CA ALA A 609 12.56 26.99 -2.00
C ALA A 609 12.99 25.71 -2.73
N GLU A 610 12.65 25.59 -4.02
CA GLU A 610 13.00 24.43 -4.87
C GLU A 610 14.39 24.55 -5.49
N GLN A 611 15.11 25.65 -5.23
CA GLN A 611 16.38 25.98 -5.88
C GLN A 611 16.27 25.95 -7.42
N ARG A 612 15.09 26.27 -7.95
CA ARG A 612 14.81 26.46 -9.36
C ARG A 612 14.67 27.93 -9.67
N GLU A 613 15.00 28.33 -10.89
CA GLU A 613 14.81 29.69 -11.36
C GLU A 613 13.34 30.13 -11.17
N LEU A 614 13.15 31.33 -10.60
CA LEU A 614 11.83 31.95 -10.47
C LEU A 614 11.37 32.56 -11.80
N ILE A 615 12.32 32.87 -12.68
CA ILE A 615 12.11 33.52 -13.97
C ILE A 615 12.89 32.72 -15.01
N GLU A 616 12.21 32.13 -15.97
CA GLU A 616 12.85 31.50 -17.12
C GLU A 616 13.23 32.60 -18.12
N TYR A 617 14.53 32.89 -18.24
CA TYR A 617 15.03 33.79 -19.27
C TYR A 617 15.38 33.01 -20.54
N PRO A 618 15.01 33.45 -21.75
CA PRO A 618 15.44 32.78 -22.96
C PRO A 618 16.97 32.89 -23.06
N MET A 619 17.68 31.77 -22.85
CA MET A 619 19.12 31.69 -23.06
C MET A 619 19.44 32.14 -24.50
N ARG A 620 20.26 33.19 -24.65
CA ARG A 620 20.98 33.43 -25.90
C ARG A 620 22.14 32.43 -25.96
N VAL A 621 21.91 31.30 -26.60
CA VAL A 621 22.96 30.31 -26.87
C VAL A 621 23.80 30.81 -28.05
N GLY A 622 24.67 31.78 -27.79
CA GLY A 622 25.79 32.12 -28.67
C GLY A 622 27.00 31.22 -28.36
N ASN A 623 27.95 31.11 -29.30
CA ASN A 623 29.19 30.35 -29.13
C ASN A 623 30.11 31.02 -28.07
N MET A 624 29.81 30.83 -26.78
CA MET A 624 30.51 31.48 -25.65
C MET A 624 32.00 31.17 -25.53
N TYR A 625 32.48 30.11 -26.18
CA TYR A 625 33.87 29.67 -26.11
C TYR A 625 34.82 30.49 -26.99
N GLU A 626 34.30 31.29 -27.93
CA GLU A 626 35.12 32.08 -28.88
C GLU A 626 35.23 33.57 -28.53
N HIS A 627 34.50 34.06 -27.51
CA HIS A 627 34.48 35.50 -27.20
C HIS A 627 35.76 36.02 -26.55
N THR A 628 36.25 37.15 -27.05
CA THR A 628 37.33 37.92 -26.42
C THR A 628 36.88 38.50 -25.08
N ALA A 629 37.83 38.87 -24.21
CA ALA A 629 37.48 39.48 -22.91
C ALA A 629 36.66 40.77 -23.06
N LEU A 630 36.92 41.56 -24.11
CA LEU A 630 36.17 42.79 -24.39
C LEU A 630 34.74 42.51 -24.85
N GLU A 631 34.53 41.50 -25.70
CA GLU A 631 33.19 41.06 -26.09
C GLU A 631 32.38 40.59 -24.89
N ARG A 632 32.99 39.80 -23.99
CA ARG A 632 32.34 39.35 -22.75
C ARG A 632 31.91 40.52 -21.85
N TRP A 633 32.70 41.59 -21.81
CA TRP A 633 32.32 42.80 -21.08
C TRP A 633 31.13 43.52 -21.72
N GLN A 634 31.07 43.58 -23.05
CA GLN A 634 29.94 44.18 -23.77
C GLN A 634 28.65 43.36 -23.59
N GLU A 635 28.74 42.03 -23.64
CA GLU A 635 27.62 41.14 -23.30
C GLU A 635 27.16 41.32 -21.85
N LEU A 636 28.11 41.49 -20.92
CA LEU A 636 27.81 41.85 -19.53
C LEU A 636 27.01 43.14 -19.44
N GLU A 637 27.45 44.20 -20.11
CA GLU A 637 26.74 45.48 -20.12
C GLU A 637 25.29 45.34 -20.63
N GLU A 638 25.09 44.61 -21.73
CA GLU A 638 23.75 44.35 -22.28
C GLU A 638 22.85 43.57 -21.32
N VAL A 639 23.37 42.50 -20.71
CA VAL A 639 22.60 41.60 -19.84
C VAL A 639 22.34 42.21 -18.47
N LEU A 640 23.26 43.01 -17.93
CA LEU A 640 23.07 43.69 -16.65
C LEU A 640 21.89 44.65 -16.66
N GLY A 641 21.70 45.41 -17.74
CA GLY A 641 20.57 46.33 -17.88
C GLY A 641 19.22 45.62 -17.73
N LEU A 642 19.15 44.38 -18.22
CA LEU A 642 17.99 43.52 -18.08
C LEU A 642 17.86 42.92 -16.66
N LEU A 643 18.95 42.41 -16.08
CA LEU A 643 18.94 41.76 -14.76
C LEU A 643 18.60 42.70 -13.60
N MET A 644 18.96 43.98 -13.74
CA MET A 644 18.62 45.01 -12.76
C MET A 644 17.15 45.44 -12.81
N ARG A 645 16.47 45.20 -13.94
CA ARG A 645 15.06 45.56 -14.18
C ARG A 645 14.29 44.37 -14.74
N THR A 646 14.38 43.23 -14.07
CA THR A 646 13.65 42.03 -14.48
C THR A 646 12.17 42.20 -14.14
N PRO A 647 11.27 42.23 -15.14
CA PRO A 647 9.86 42.08 -14.86
C PRO A 647 9.62 40.64 -14.42
N PHE A 648 8.93 40.47 -13.30
CA PHE A 648 8.65 39.15 -12.75
C PHE A 648 7.17 39.02 -12.41
N GLU A 649 6.65 37.83 -12.64
CA GLU A 649 5.34 37.41 -12.17
C GLU A 649 5.53 36.04 -11.52
N THR A 650 5.60 36.04 -10.19
CA THR A 650 5.87 34.82 -9.43
C THR A 650 4.75 34.58 -8.43
N GLY A 651 4.37 33.32 -8.28
CA GLY A 651 3.32 32.89 -7.38
C GLY A 651 3.73 31.61 -6.67
N GLY A 652 3.47 31.57 -5.37
CA GLY A 652 3.89 30.45 -4.55
C GLY A 652 3.36 30.51 -3.13
N ILE A 653 3.60 29.43 -2.41
CA ILE A 653 3.23 29.27 -1.00
C ILE A 653 4.45 29.63 -0.16
N VAL A 654 4.26 30.49 0.83
CA VAL A 654 5.31 30.92 1.75
C VAL A 654 5.71 29.74 2.63
N THR A 655 6.96 29.29 2.51
CA THR A 655 7.49 28.18 3.35
C THR A 655 8.23 28.68 4.58
N GLU A 656 8.92 29.79 4.45
CA GLU A 656 9.81 30.39 5.45
C GLU A 656 9.82 31.92 5.28
N LEU A 657 10.02 32.61 6.40
CA LEU A 657 10.11 34.05 6.51
C LEU A 657 11.29 34.37 7.42
N SER A 658 12.26 35.13 6.92
CA SER A 658 13.43 35.62 7.66
C SER A 658 13.61 37.11 7.42
N GLU A 659 14.33 37.78 8.30
CA GLU A 659 14.76 39.17 8.11
C GLU A 659 16.27 39.23 8.22
N ASP A 660 16.92 39.80 7.21
CA ASP A 660 18.37 39.97 7.18
C ASP A 660 18.82 41.13 8.09
N ALA A 661 20.11 41.15 8.43
CA ALA A 661 20.74 42.24 9.17
C ALA A 661 20.54 43.62 8.50
N ASN A 662 20.32 43.64 7.18
CA ASN A 662 20.08 44.86 6.40
C ASN A 662 18.60 45.32 6.40
N GLY A 663 17.72 44.66 7.17
CA GLY A 663 16.29 44.98 7.23
C GLY A 663 15.49 44.53 6.00
N THR A 664 16.09 43.67 5.16
CA THR A 664 15.43 43.05 4.01
C THR A 664 14.62 41.85 4.49
N ARG A 665 13.34 41.81 4.11
CA ARG A 665 12.47 40.69 4.43
C ARG A 665 12.63 39.59 3.39
N GLN A 666 13.19 38.46 3.79
CA GLN A 666 13.33 37.28 2.97
C GLN A 666 12.06 36.44 3.02
N ILE A 667 11.53 36.09 1.85
CA ILE A 667 10.34 35.27 1.69
C ILE A 667 10.71 34.12 0.76
N THR A 668 10.78 32.92 1.31
CA THR A 668 10.97 31.72 0.48
C THR A 668 9.62 31.27 -0.06
N LEU A 669 9.52 31.15 -1.38
CA LEU A 669 8.32 30.71 -2.09
C LEU A 669 8.55 29.32 -2.65
N HIS A 670 7.57 28.44 -2.42
CA HIS A 670 7.43 27.18 -3.15
C HIS A 670 6.40 27.39 -4.28
N ARG A 671 6.74 27.03 -5.52
CA ARG A 671 5.90 27.32 -6.69
C ARG A 671 4.52 26.67 -6.53
N GLU A 672 3.48 27.31 -7.05
CA GLU A 672 2.13 26.69 -7.04
C GLU A 672 2.21 25.30 -7.68
N PRO A 673 1.73 24.24 -6.99
CA PRO A 673 1.88 22.89 -7.49
C PRO A 673 1.05 22.67 -8.75
N ASP A 674 1.69 22.16 -9.80
CA ASP A 674 1.02 21.69 -11.01
C ASP A 674 -0.12 20.74 -10.66
N THR A 675 -1.20 20.76 -11.47
CA THR A 675 -2.38 19.89 -11.30
C THR A 675 -2.02 18.42 -11.03
N LYS A 676 -0.94 17.92 -11.65
CA LYS A 676 -0.42 16.56 -11.47
C LYS A 676 0.21 16.33 -10.09
N THR A 677 0.96 17.30 -9.58
CA THR A 677 1.56 17.25 -8.23
C THR A 677 0.48 17.40 -7.14
N LEU A 678 -0.56 18.19 -7.41
CA LEU A 678 -1.70 18.36 -6.53
C LEU A 678 -2.48 17.04 -6.33
N ILE A 679 -2.63 16.21 -7.37
CA ILE A 679 -3.23 14.87 -7.25
C ILE A 679 -2.42 13.99 -6.28
N ARG A 680 -1.08 14.06 -6.32
CA ARG A 680 -0.23 13.30 -5.40
C ARG A 680 -0.40 13.79 -3.96
N TYR A 681 -0.48 15.10 -3.75
CA TYR A 681 -0.71 15.68 -2.43
C TYR A 681 -2.07 15.28 -1.86
N LEU A 682 -3.14 15.34 -2.66
CA LEU A 682 -4.45 14.85 -2.28
C LEU A 682 -4.44 13.34 -1.97
N GLY A 683 -3.75 12.55 -2.80
CA GLY A 683 -3.58 11.11 -2.59
C GLY A 683 -2.85 10.78 -1.28
N SER A 684 -1.81 11.56 -0.93
CA SER A 684 -1.07 11.43 0.32
C SER A 684 -1.95 11.76 1.54
N CYS A 685 -2.71 12.86 1.49
CA CYS A 685 -3.64 13.24 2.55
C CYS A 685 -4.73 12.19 2.75
N LEU A 686 -5.26 11.64 1.66
CA LEU A 686 -6.28 10.59 1.72
C LEU A 686 -5.72 9.27 2.26
N LEU A 687 -4.49 8.90 1.87
CA LEU A 687 -3.80 7.74 2.44
C LEU A 687 -3.58 7.91 3.95
N LEU A 688 -3.13 9.10 4.40
CA LEU A 688 -2.97 9.39 5.83
C LEU A 688 -4.30 9.26 6.60
N ALA A 689 -5.40 9.78 6.05
CA ALA A 689 -6.72 9.64 6.65
C ALA A 689 -7.17 8.17 6.76
N ILE A 690 -6.91 7.36 5.72
CA ILE A 690 -7.17 5.90 5.76
C ILE A 690 -6.31 5.21 6.82
N LEU A 691 -5.02 5.56 6.94
CA LEU A 691 -4.14 4.97 7.96
C LEU A 691 -4.59 5.33 9.39
N LEU A 692 -5.05 6.56 9.60
CA LEU A 692 -5.50 7.04 10.91
C LEU A 692 -6.84 6.40 11.32
N THR A 693 -7.78 6.26 10.38
CA THR A 693 -9.04 5.55 10.59
C THR A 693 -8.82 4.05 10.82
N THR A 694 -7.95 3.41 10.04
CA THR A 694 -7.61 1.99 10.24
C THR A 694 -6.89 1.76 11.57
N PHE A 695 -5.97 2.64 11.98
CA PHE A 695 -5.31 2.59 13.28
C PHE A 695 -6.32 2.65 14.43
N THR A 696 -7.18 3.67 14.45
CA THR A 696 -8.14 3.89 15.54
C THR A 696 -9.14 2.75 15.67
N ILE A 697 -9.76 2.32 14.56
CA ILE A 697 -10.72 1.21 14.55
C ILE A 697 -10.05 -0.10 14.99
N ASN A 698 -8.89 -0.45 14.41
CA ASN A 698 -8.24 -1.71 14.74
C ASN A 698 -7.69 -1.73 16.16
N MET A 699 -7.20 -0.61 16.69
CA MET A 699 -6.72 -0.52 18.06
C MET A 699 -7.86 -0.76 19.07
N ILE A 700 -9.01 -0.12 18.86
CA ILE A 700 -10.22 -0.36 19.69
C ILE A 700 -10.63 -1.84 19.62
N LEU A 701 -10.63 -2.44 18.42
CA LEU A 701 -10.98 -3.84 18.25
C LEU A 701 -9.97 -4.78 18.94
N VAL A 702 -8.66 -4.50 18.89
CA VAL A 702 -7.65 -5.31 19.58
C VAL A 702 -7.89 -5.28 21.09
N ILE A 703 -8.12 -4.10 21.66
CA ILE A 703 -8.38 -3.95 23.10
C ILE A 703 -9.64 -4.73 23.49
N LYS A 704 -10.77 -4.51 22.79
CA LYS A 704 -12.04 -5.20 23.08
C LYS A 704 -11.92 -6.71 22.96
N LYS A 705 -11.29 -7.21 21.88
CA LYS A 705 -11.12 -8.66 21.66
C LYS A 705 -10.19 -9.30 22.70
N LYS A 706 -9.09 -8.62 23.08
CA LYS A 706 -8.16 -9.11 24.11
C LYS A 706 -8.84 -9.17 25.48
N GLN A 707 -9.64 -8.16 25.83
CA GLN A 707 -10.43 -8.17 27.07
C GLN A 707 -11.46 -9.31 27.07
N LYS A 708 -12.21 -9.51 25.98
CA LYS A 708 -13.18 -10.60 25.87
C LYS A 708 -12.53 -11.97 25.97
N ASN A 709 -11.37 -12.19 25.33
CA ASN A 709 -10.64 -13.45 25.43
C ASN A 709 -10.08 -13.73 26.83
N ARG A 710 -9.63 -12.69 27.55
CA ARG A 710 -9.17 -12.85 28.95
C ARG A 710 -10.29 -13.36 29.87
N ARG A 711 -11.52 -12.88 29.66
CA ARG A 711 -12.69 -13.31 30.43
C ARG A 711 -13.35 -14.59 29.90
N ARG A 712 -13.04 -15.00 28.66
CA ARG A 712 -13.64 -16.18 27.99
C ARG A 712 -13.49 -17.43 28.85
N LEU A 713 -12.27 -17.72 29.31
CA LEU A 713 -12.02 -18.94 30.06
C LEU A 713 -12.81 -18.99 31.37
N GLN A 714 -12.89 -17.86 32.09
CA GLN A 714 -13.67 -17.75 33.33
C GLN A 714 -15.15 -18.03 33.07
N HIS A 715 -15.72 -17.51 31.97
CA HIS A 715 -17.12 -17.78 31.62
C HIS A 715 -17.37 -19.23 31.19
N ILE A 716 -16.41 -19.86 30.51
CA ILE A 716 -16.50 -21.30 30.15
C ILE A 716 -16.46 -22.16 31.42
N THR A 717 -15.55 -21.88 32.35
CA THR A 717 -15.48 -22.58 33.64
C THR A 717 -16.78 -22.40 34.43
N GLN A 718 -17.31 -21.18 34.52
CA GLN A 718 -18.61 -20.92 35.16
C GLN A 718 -19.77 -21.67 34.49
N TYR A 719 -19.76 -21.76 33.17
CA TYR A 719 -20.76 -22.51 32.42
C TYR A 719 -20.72 -24.00 32.78
N TYR A 720 -19.53 -24.61 32.78
CA TYR A 720 -19.38 -26.02 33.15
C TYR A 720 -19.67 -26.28 34.62
N ASP A 721 -19.23 -25.41 35.54
CA ASP A 721 -19.58 -25.51 36.96
C ASP A 721 -21.09 -25.55 37.16
N ASN A 722 -21.85 -24.74 36.42
CA ASN A 722 -23.31 -24.74 36.49
C ASN A 722 -23.93 -26.01 35.88
N CYS A 723 -23.39 -26.49 34.76
CA CYS A 723 -23.86 -27.74 34.13
C CYS A 723 -23.68 -28.93 35.08
N PHE A 724 -22.50 -29.10 35.68
CA PHE A 724 -22.19 -30.21 36.58
C PHE A 724 -22.77 -30.05 38.00
N LYS A 725 -23.02 -28.82 38.48
CA LYS A 725 -23.80 -28.59 39.74
C LYS A 725 -25.28 -28.89 39.58
N SER A 726 -25.86 -28.60 38.40
CA SER A 726 -27.28 -28.90 38.14
C SER A 726 -27.57 -30.38 37.95
N SER A 727 -26.55 -31.20 37.61
CA SER A 727 -26.68 -32.66 37.55
C SER A 727 -26.44 -33.35 38.90
N SER A 728 -25.92 -32.65 39.92
CA SER A 728 -25.63 -33.20 41.25
C SER A 728 -26.75 -32.98 42.29
N SER A 729 -28.02 -33.06 41.90
CA SER A 729 -29.09 -33.40 42.86
C SER A 729 -29.66 -34.77 42.47
N PRO A 730 -29.40 -35.81 43.29
CA PRO A 730 -30.37 -36.13 44.35
C PRO A 730 -29.75 -36.78 45.62
N MET A 731 -30.20 -36.37 46.82
CA MET A 731 -30.47 -37.21 48.01
C MET A 731 -30.63 -36.32 49.25
N ASP A 732 -31.89 -36.01 49.58
CA ASP A 732 -32.29 -35.77 50.96
C ASP A 732 -32.10 -37.10 51.71
N TRP A 733 -31.16 -37.13 52.66
CA TRP A 733 -31.17 -38.11 53.74
C TRP A 733 -31.78 -37.42 54.97
N ARG A 734 -33.09 -37.61 55.15
CA ARG A 734 -33.77 -37.63 56.45
C ARG A 734 -34.76 -38.77 56.47
#